data_AF-A0A7V4LSL8-F1
#
_entry.id   AF-A0A7V4LSL8-F1
#
_cell.length_a   1.000
_cell.length_b   1.000
_cell.length_c   1.000
_cell.angle_alpha   90.00
_cell.angle_beta   90.00
_cell.angle_gamma   90.00
#
_symmetry.space_group_name_H-M   'P 1'
#
loop_
_entity.id
_entity.type
_entity.pdbx_description
1 polymer ?
#
loop_
_entity_poly.entity_id
_entity_poly.type
_entity_poly.pdbx_seq_one_letter_code
_entity_poly.pdbx_strand_id
1 'polypeptide(L)'
;MFKRTFAFARAGLGVWLALAPVAQARVVTVTTANNLNPPAGQKSLLQALTELQDGDEIRFNLPGPGPHLIETPPGGYPLITRHNVVIDGYSQPGAAPNANPILAPNNARLRIVLDSRNGNHRLMDFPGDGPNDDTGFGDREAAILGVLGARGFVLRGVSLLGVPRVGPDAGVALYGVAFAKGASGRISGCWIGLHPDGATLAGPAYGVAGFRYRVRDEFGADVESLLINDVVIGVPRDATNAPADFNVLVGIPGIPVILEGHGARIAGNFFGVLPDGLRDVNLMLDPALAGSFEGFIEIGRGGNHTVIGTDGDGLNDAHERNIFGGTLPPAFGGYDHSLEFYGQSPGTNIVIAGNFFGVGIDGRTRFTNAVPVLNAAGGAAQFRFGSNFDGISDALEGNVVFNYWPPDFFGPEYLVNLNPAELGFFDELDAGGILSARGNTFVNNLAFPASPLRDAGTFWTGYYQKALEDPDAGLLPVIAPDSTALRLRGTVPLARAAEWPETHVDIYLADPEGLAAGRALELPELPDGFVQGRKFLGTFRDNGPADADPERGRFDFDITSLGLVEGLVTITANYATGPVTTPGTVVLTSPFSAPMHLTGGGAGELRFTGIRLEAGSVRLDWTGGGTLQAAAQPVGPWTDVPAAASGYTTPAMGGARFFRLRR
;
A
#
# COMPACT_ATOMS: atom_id res chain seq x y z
N MET A 1 3.72 -67.87 15.22
CA MET A 1 4.53 -68.47 14.14
C MET A 1 4.98 -67.32 13.24
N PHE A 2 6.27 -66.99 13.31
CA PHE A 2 7.08 -66.05 12.49
C PHE A 2 6.48 -64.71 12.00
N LYS A 3 6.78 -63.64 12.77
CA LYS A 3 7.06 -62.30 12.22
C LYS A 3 8.53 -62.27 11.77
N ARG A 4 8.80 -61.82 10.54
CA ARG A 4 10.16 -61.52 10.07
C ARG A 4 10.43 -60.02 10.22
N THR A 5 11.46 -59.72 11.00
CA THR A 5 12.12 -58.44 11.18
C THR A 5 13.03 -58.12 9.99
N PHE A 6 12.98 -56.90 9.48
CA PHE A 6 14.09 -56.26 8.79
C PHE A 6 14.39 -54.95 9.50
N ALA A 7 15.57 -54.87 10.11
CA ALA A 7 16.11 -53.69 10.74
C ALA A 7 16.90 -52.89 9.69
N PHE A 8 16.55 -51.62 9.49
CA PHE A 8 17.45 -50.64 8.91
C PHE A 8 18.06 -49.84 10.06
N ALA A 9 19.37 -50.02 10.26
CA ALA A 9 20.17 -49.24 11.20
C ALA A 9 20.30 -47.81 10.66
N ARG A 10 19.70 -46.83 11.37
CA ARG A 10 20.06 -45.42 11.23
C ARG A 10 21.36 -45.20 11.99
N ALA A 11 22.46 -44.98 11.28
CA ALA A 11 23.66 -44.39 11.85
C ALA A 11 23.34 -42.92 12.18
N GLY A 12 23.24 -42.61 13.47
CA GLY A 12 23.10 -41.24 13.94
C GLY A 12 24.45 -40.53 13.82
N LEU A 13 24.60 -39.63 12.84
CA LEU A 13 25.57 -38.55 12.92
C LEU A 13 25.00 -37.54 13.92
N GLY A 14 25.45 -37.60 15.17
CA GLY A 14 25.17 -36.57 16.16
C GLY A 14 25.88 -35.28 15.75
N VAL A 15 25.16 -34.38 15.08
CA VAL A 15 25.57 -32.98 14.98
C VAL A 15 25.40 -32.38 16.37
N TRP A 16 26.50 -32.27 17.11
CA TRP A 16 26.56 -31.40 18.26
C TRP A 16 26.44 -29.96 17.74
N LEU A 17 25.22 -29.40 17.78
CA LEU A 17 25.06 -27.95 17.78
C LEU A 17 25.75 -27.44 19.05
N ALA A 18 26.96 -26.94 18.89
CA ALA A 18 27.53 -26.04 19.87
C ALA A 18 26.60 -24.83 19.94
N LEU A 19 25.76 -24.78 20.97
CA LEU A 19 25.11 -23.55 21.40
C LEU A 19 26.23 -22.61 21.82
N ALA A 20 26.70 -21.79 20.89
CA ALA A 20 27.51 -20.64 21.22
C ALA A 20 26.72 -19.84 22.28
N PRO A 21 27.36 -19.40 23.38
CA PRO A 21 26.69 -18.56 24.35
C PRO A 21 26.20 -17.31 23.62
N VAL A 22 24.87 -17.11 23.58
CA VAL A 22 24.30 -15.84 23.14
C VAL A 22 24.84 -14.80 24.11
N ALA A 23 25.74 -13.95 23.64
CA ALA A 23 26.22 -12.82 24.43
C ALA A 23 24.99 -12.05 24.92
N GLN A 24 24.93 -11.77 26.22
CA GLN A 24 23.79 -11.08 26.81
C GLN A 24 23.66 -9.70 26.15
N ALA A 25 22.51 -9.44 25.51
CA ALA A 25 22.18 -8.15 24.93
C ALA A 25 22.46 -7.01 25.94
N ARG A 26 23.39 -6.11 25.61
CA ARG A 26 23.75 -4.99 26.48
C ARG A 26 22.86 -3.80 26.16
N VAL A 27 22.38 -3.13 27.22
CA VAL A 27 21.67 -1.85 27.09
C VAL A 27 22.68 -0.71 27.18
N VAL A 28 22.79 0.08 26.12
CA VAL A 28 23.63 1.29 26.07
C VAL A 28 22.73 2.52 26.14
N THR A 29 22.83 3.31 27.19
CA THR A 29 21.97 4.50 27.36
C THR A 29 22.68 5.77 26.93
N VAL A 30 22.16 6.43 25.90
CA VAL A 30 22.54 7.79 25.47
C VAL A 30 21.95 8.79 26.45
N THR A 31 22.78 9.66 26.99
CA THR A 31 22.41 10.64 28.03
C THR A 31 22.71 12.09 27.63
N THR A 32 23.21 12.31 26.42
CA THR A 32 23.50 13.64 25.88
C THR A 32 23.27 13.72 24.38
N ALA A 33 22.79 14.88 23.92
CA ALA A 33 22.65 15.18 22.49
C ALA A 33 23.98 15.59 21.85
N ASN A 34 25.01 15.91 22.66
CA ASN A 34 26.29 16.39 22.16
C ASN A 34 27.17 15.22 21.70
N ASN A 35 27.21 14.97 20.39
CA ASN A 35 28.08 13.95 19.80
C ASN A 35 29.57 14.35 19.79
N LEU A 36 29.89 15.64 19.70
CA LEU A 36 31.26 16.14 19.52
C LEU A 36 32.06 16.16 20.82
N ASN A 37 31.46 16.75 21.86
CA ASN A 37 32.11 17.00 23.14
C ASN A 37 31.18 16.56 24.29
N PRO A 38 30.85 15.27 24.40
CA PRO A 38 29.97 14.79 25.46
C PRO A 38 30.56 15.14 26.84
N PRO A 39 29.76 15.71 27.76
CA PRO A 39 30.21 15.97 29.13
C PRO A 39 30.73 14.72 29.82
N ALA A 40 31.68 14.88 30.75
CA ALA A 40 32.26 13.76 31.50
C ALA A 40 31.15 12.93 32.18
N GLY A 41 31.19 11.61 31.98
CA GLY A 41 30.20 10.67 32.51
C GLY A 41 28.88 10.58 31.72
N GLN A 42 28.73 11.35 30.65
CA GLN A 42 27.62 11.21 29.70
C GLN A 42 28.05 10.40 28.48
N LYS A 43 27.07 9.77 27.83
CA LYS A 43 27.26 8.91 26.65
C LYS A 43 26.50 9.51 25.48
N SER A 44 27.19 9.79 24.37
CA SER A 44 26.56 10.26 23.13
C SER A 44 26.11 9.10 22.23
N LEU A 45 25.26 9.40 21.23
CA LEU A 45 24.84 8.42 20.24
C LEU A 45 26.02 7.95 19.37
N LEU A 46 26.92 8.87 18.99
CA LEU A 46 28.16 8.51 18.28
C LEU A 46 28.95 7.47 19.06
N GLN A 47 29.21 7.71 20.35
CA GLN A 47 29.94 6.76 21.19
C GLN A 47 29.20 5.43 21.37
N ALA A 48 27.87 5.44 21.39
CA ALA A 48 27.07 4.21 21.50
C ALA A 48 27.20 3.36 20.23
N LEU A 49 27.15 3.99 19.05
CA LEU A 49 27.29 3.32 17.76
C LEU A 49 28.73 2.87 17.46
N THR A 50 29.75 3.61 17.93
CA THR A 50 31.15 3.19 17.77
C THR A 50 31.49 1.94 18.58
N GLU A 51 30.87 1.76 19.74
CA GLU A 51 31.13 0.64 20.66
C GLU A 51 30.15 -0.53 20.48
N LEU A 52 29.39 -0.54 19.40
CA LEU A 52 28.26 -1.43 19.18
C LEU A 52 28.67 -2.91 19.12
N GLN A 53 27.86 -3.75 19.75
CA GLN A 53 27.97 -5.21 19.72
C GLN A 53 26.68 -5.84 19.18
N ASP A 54 26.76 -7.12 18.77
CA ASP A 54 25.57 -7.86 18.33
C ASP A 54 24.56 -7.96 19.48
N GLY A 55 23.30 -7.69 19.18
CA GLY A 55 22.20 -7.73 20.15
C GLY A 55 22.09 -6.49 21.05
N ASP A 56 22.93 -5.46 20.88
CA ASP A 56 22.85 -4.25 21.70
C ASP A 56 21.50 -3.51 21.52
N GLU A 57 20.97 -2.99 22.64
CA GLU A 57 19.85 -2.05 22.65
C GLU A 57 20.34 -0.66 23.05
N ILE A 58 20.24 0.31 22.14
CA ILE A 58 20.48 1.72 22.41
C ILE A 58 19.20 2.36 22.92
N ARG A 59 19.26 2.88 24.15
CA ARG A 59 18.19 3.65 24.81
C ARG A 59 18.60 5.10 25.01
N PHE A 60 17.63 5.95 25.34
CA PHE A 60 17.82 7.38 25.55
C PHE A 60 17.29 7.80 26.92
N ASN A 61 18.05 8.64 27.61
CA ASN A 61 17.65 9.29 28.86
C ASN A 61 18.31 10.68 28.95
N LEU A 62 18.04 11.52 27.96
CA LEU A 62 18.54 12.89 27.89
C LEU A 62 17.75 13.79 28.85
N PRO A 63 18.41 14.73 29.55
CA PRO A 63 17.76 15.63 30.49
C PRO A 63 16.88 16.66 29.78
N GLY A 64 15.67 16.90 30.30
CA GLY A 64 14.73 17.90 29.80
C GLY A 64 13.57 17.32 29.00
N PRO A 65 12.58 18.16 28.64
CA PRO A 65 11.31 17.70 28.06
C PRO A 65 11.41 17.25 26.59
N GLY A 66 12.49 17.61 25.87
CA GLY A 66 12.62 17.38 24.43
C GLY A 66 11.58 18.13 23.56
N PRO A 67 11.52 17.88 22.25
CA PRO A 67 12.35 16.92 21.53
C PRO A 67 13.83 17.29 21.59
N HIS A 68 14.70 16.27 21.68
CA HIS A 68 16.14 16.42 21.72
C HIS A 68 16.70 16.26 20.32
N LEU A 69 17.26 17.34 19.77
CA LEU A 69 17.92 17.34 18.48
C LEU A 69 19.36 16.85 18.68
N ILE A 70 19.65 15.66 18.14
CA ILE A 70 20.98 15.05 18.15
C ILE A 70 21.59 15.29 16.77
N GLU A 71 22.41 16.33 16.68
CA GLU A 71 23.08 16.70 15.43
C GLU A 71 24.03 15.60 14.95
N THR A 72 23.93 15.26 13.66
CA THR A 72 24.84 14.31 13.02
C THR A 72 26.28 14.82 13.12
N PRO A 73 27.24 14.00 13.62
CA PRO A 73 28.61 14.44 13.80
C PRO A 73 29.34 14.57 12.45
N PRO A 74 30.43 15.35 12.38
CA PRO A 74 31.31 15.38 11.21
C PRO A 74 31.75 13.98 10.79
N GLY A 75 31.61 13.66 9.50
CA GLY A 75 31.86 12.31 8.96
C GLY A 75 30.72 11.30 9.16
N GLY A 76 29.64 11.70 9.82
CA GLY A 76 28.43 10.91 10.03
C GLY A 76 28.54 9.87 11.13
N TYR A 77 27.44 9.16 11.36
CA TYR A 77 27.44 8.01 12.26
C TYR A 77 28.16 6.81 11.61
N PRO A 78 28.82 5.93 12.39
CA PRO A 78 29.43 4.70 11.86
C PRO A 78 28.40 3.80 11.20
N LEU A 79 28.81 3.05 10.17
CA LEU A 79 27.96 2.02 9.56
C LEU A 79 27.67 0.91 10.58
N ILE A 80 26.40 0.56 10.71
CA ILE A 80 25.90 -0.49 11.61
C ILE A 80 26.19 -1.84 10.95
N THR A 81 27.17 -2.55 11.48
CA THR A 81 27.63 -3.87 11.00
C THR A 81 27.32 -4.99 11.99
N ARG A 82 26.61 -4.68 13.08
CA ARG A 82 26.25 -5.63 14.14
C ARG A 82 24.82 -6.09 14.00
N HIS A 83 24.59 -7.37 14.22
CA HIS A 83 23.29 -8.01 14.06
C HIS A 83 22.38 -7.74 15.26
N ASN A 84 21.07 -7.77 15.05
CA ASN A 84 20.04 -7.70 16.09
C ASN A 84 20.14 -6.44 16.99
N VAL A 85 20.62 -5.34 16.43
CA VAL A 85 20.73 -4.05 17.13
C VAL A 85 19.38 -3.36 17.16
N VAL A 86 19.01 -2.82 18.32
CA VAL A 86 17.81 -1.99 18.49
C VAL A 86 18.20 -0.57 18.85
N ILE A 87 17.66 0.43 18.16
CA ILE A 87 17.68 1.84 18.56
C ILE A 87 16.26 2.22 18.96
N ASP A 88 16.06 2.45 20.25
CA ASP A 88 14.74 2.66 20.84
C ASP A 88 14.52 4.10 21.33
N GLY A 89 14.03 4.97 20.46
CA GLY A 89 13.66 6.35 20.81
C GLY A 89 12.50 6.45 21.81
N TYR A 90 11.63 5.43 21.92
CA TYR A 90 10.54 5.43 22.89
C TYR A 90 11.02 5.22 24.34
N SER A 91 12.27 4.82 24.53
CA SER A 91 12.87 4.75 25.87
C SER A 91 13.11 6.13 26.52
N GLN A 92 13.14 7.21 25.73
CA GLN A 92 13.29 8.58 26.24
C GLN A 92 12.09 8.98 27.11
N PRO A 93 12.31 9.46 28.36
CA PRO A 93 11.24 9.99 29.19
C PRO A 93 10.35 11.01 28.46
N GLY A 94 9.03 10.79 28.53
CA GLY A 94 8.02 11.62 27.88
C GLY A 94 7.73 11.27 26.42
N ALA A 95 8.45 10.29 25.85
CA ALA A 95 8.08 9.68 24.57
C ALA A 95 6.90 8.72 24.76
N ALA A 96 6.10 8.55 23.73
CA ALA A 96 5.05 7.54 23.70
C ALA A 96 4.77 7.10 22.26
N PRO A 97 4.58 5.78 22.03
CA PRO A 97 4.12 5.30 20.74
C PRO A 97 2.71 5.78 20.44
N ASN A 98 2.34 5.74 19.16
CA ASN A 98 0.96 5.94 18.76
C ASN A 98 0.06 4.84 19.37
N ALA A 99 -1.14 5.22 19.77
CA ALA A 99 -2.16 4.32 20.30
C ALA A 99 -3.47 4.36 19.50
N ASN A 100 -3.59 5.28 18.53
CA ASN A 100 -4.78 5.43 17.70
C ASN A 100 -4.78 4.43 16.53
N PRO A 101 -5.95 3.95 16.07
CA PRO A 101 -6.04 3.15 14.85
C PRO A 101 -5.56 3.95 13.63
N ILE A 102 -5.19 3.28 12.53
CA ILE A 102 -4.62 3.93 11.34
C ILE A 102 -5.58 4.93 10.67
N LEU A 103 -6.89 4.74 10.86
CA LEU A 103 -7.92 5.67 10.39
C LEU A 103 -8.26 6.78 11.41
N ALA A 104 -7.35 7.06 12.34
CA ALA A 104 -7.45 8.19 13.27
C ALA A 104 -6.12 8.96 13.30
N PRO A 105 -6.11 10.24 13.69
CA PRO A 105 -4.89 11.03 13.78
C PRO A 105 -3.81 10.33 14.60
N ASN A 106 -2.59 10.25 14.08
CA ASN A 106 -1.44 9.67 14.77
C ASN A 106 -1.08 10.53 15.98
N ASN A 107 -1.03 9.92 17.17
CA ASN A 107 -0.78 10.60 18.44
C ASN A 107 0.56 10.25 19.07
N ALA A 108 1.50 9.68 18.30
CA ALA A 108 2.86 9.41 18.76
C ALA A 108 3.50 10.70 19.30
N ARG A 109 4.27 10.56 20.39
CA ARG A 109 5.08 11.63 20.97
C ARG A 109 6.53 11.23 20.86
N LEU A 110 7.21 11.71 19.82
CA LEU A 110 8.63 11.45 19.63
C LEU A 110 9.45 12.50 20.38
N ARG A 111 10.49 12.05 21.08
CA ARG A 111 11.37 12.92 21.89
C ARG A 111 12.82 12.93 21.42
N ILE A 112 13.17 12.09 20.46
CA ILE A 112 14.51 12.01 19.88
C ILE A 112 14.41 12.36 18.41
N VAL A 113 15.24 13.31 17.98
CA VAL A 113 15.38 13.73 16.59
C VAL A 113 16.84 13.52 16.20
N LEU A 114 17.10 12.70 15.19
CA LEU A 114 18.42 12.65 14.56
C LEU A 114 18.44 13.70 13.45
N ASP A 115 19.27 14.72 13.64
CA ASP A 115 19.21 15.94 12.85
C ASP A 115 20.45 16.10 11.98
N SER A 116 20.29 15.84 10.68
CA SER A 116 21.34 16.00 9.67
C SER A 116 21.18 17.28 8.85
N ARG A 117 20.36 18.24 9.30
CA ARG A 117 20.22 19.54 8.62
C ARG A 117 21.49 20.40 8.69
N ASN A 118 22.44 20.03 9.54
CA ASN A 118 23.78 20.61 9.59
C ASN A 118 24.68 20.20 8.40
N GLY A 119 24.18 19.34 7.49
CA GLY A 119 24.90 18.90 6.29
C GLY A 119 25.90 17.77 6.52
N ASN A 120 26.12 17.37 7.77
CA ASN A 120 26.97 16.22 8.09
C ASN A 120 26.23 14.92 7.76
N HIS A 121 26.99 13.93 7.29
CA HIS A 121 26.43 12.70 6.74
C HIS A 121 27.48 11.59 6.76
N ARG A 122 27.02 10.33 6.64
CA ARG A 122 27.88 9.18 6.38
C ARG A 122 27.74 8.77 4.92
N LEU A 123 28.82 8.84 4.14
CA LEU A 123 28.82 8.28 2.78
C LEU A 123 28.59 6.77 2.82
N MET A 124 27.84 6.29 1.83
CA MET A 124 27.58 4.87 1.60
C MET A 124 28.57 4.25 0.60
N ASP A 125 29.68 4.95 0.31
CA ASP A 125 30.80 4.55 -0.54
C ASP A 125 31.75 3.54 0.15
N PHE A 126 31.20 2.54 0.82
CA PHE A 126 32.02 1.50 1.43
C PHE A 126 32.71 0.65 0.36
N PRO A 127 33.93 0.14 0.61
CA PRO A 127 34.62 -0.71 -0.36
C PRO A 127 33.90 -2.06 -0.53
N GLY A 128 33.92 -2.59 -1.76
CA GLY A 128 33.55 -3.98 -2.03
C GLY A 128 34.55 -4.99 -1.43
N ASP A 129 34.11 -6.25 -1.30
CA ASP A 129 34.96 -7.38 -0.90
C ASP A 129 35.95 -7.76 -2.01
N GLY A 130 35.49 -7.69 -3.27
CA GLY A 130 36.31 -7.78 -4.47
C GLY A 130 36.58 -6.40 -5.11
N PRO A 131 37.65 -6.27 -5.89
CA PRO A 131 38.02 -5.00 -6.54
C PRO A 131 37.02 -4.54 -7.62
N ASN A 132 36.19 -5.46 -8.13
CA ASN A 132 35.22 -5.21 -9.19
C ASN A 132 33.78 -5.20 -8.67
N ASP A 133 33.56 -5.47 -7.39
CA ASP A 133 32.23 -5.58 -6.82
C ASP A 133 31.48 -4.25 -6.91
N ASP A 134 30.18 -4.35 -7.13
CA ASP A 134 29.28 -3.21 -7.21
C ASP A 134 28.41 -3.19 -5.96
N THR A 135 28.64 -2.18 -5.12
CA THR A 135 28.06 -2.11 -3.78
C THR A 135 26.60 -1.69 -3.77
N GLY A 136 26.08 -1.27 -4.92
CA GLY A 136 24.76 -0.64 -5.04
C GLY A 136 24.72 0.84 -4.61
N PHE A 137 25.81 1.38 -4.07
CA PHE A 137 25.91 2.79 -3.63
C PHE A 137 27.22 3.43 -4.13
N GLY A 138 27.14 4.66 -4.61
CA GLY A 138 28.27 5.46 -5.07
C GLY A 138 28.76 6.54 -4.09
N ASP A 139 29.72 7.34 -4.53
CA ASP A 139 30.31 8.47 -3.80
C ASP A 139 29.38 9.69 -3.68
N ARG A 140 28.19 9.61 -4.29
CA ARG A 140 27.14 10.63 -4.25
C ARG A 140 25.93 10.22 -3.42
N GLU A 141 26.08 9.21 -2.58
CA GLU A 141 25.00 8.67 -1.78
C GLU A 141 25.44 8.54 -0.32
N ALA A 142 24.62 9.03 0.59
CA ALA A 142 24.91 9.10 2.01
C ALA A 142 23.67 8.74 2.84
N ALA A 143 23.87 8.43 4.12
CA ALA A 143 22.79 8.14 5.04
C ALA A 143 22.93 8.88 6.37
N ILE A 144 21.80 9.14 7.03
CA ILE A 144 21.78 9.46 8.46
C ILE A 144 22.19 8.20 9.23
N LEU A 145 21.56 7.05 8.93
CA LEU A 145 21.94 5.74 9.46
C LEU A 145 22.17 4.75 8.32
N GLY A 146 23.41 4.27 8.17
CA GLY A 146 23.75 3.21 7.22
C GLY A 146 23.88 1.85 7.92
N VAL A 147 23.22 0.82 7.39
CA VAL A 147 23.23 -0.56 7.89
C VAL A 147 23.94 -1.43 6.84
N LEU A 148 25.09 -2.00 7.17
CA LEU A 148 25.95 -2.71 6.23
C LEU A 148 26.09 -4.18 6.63
N GLY A 149 25.47 -5.08 5.87
CA GLY A 149 25.49 -6.53 6.10
C GLY A 149 24.82 -7.01 7.40
N ALA A 150 24.34 -6.09 8.24
CA ALA A 150 23.65 -6.42 9.48
C ALA A 150 22.20 -6.85 9.25
N ARG A 151 21.74 -7.84 10.02
CA ARG A 151 20.37 -8.38 9.96
C ARG A 151 19.69 -8.16 11.30
N GLY A 152 18.37 -8.03 11.27
CA GLY A 152 17.56 -7.81 12.48
C GLY A 152 17.77 -6.44 13.13
N PHE A 153 18.24 -5.44 12.37
CA PHE A 153 18.30 -4.07 12.85
C PHE A 153 16.88 -3.55 13.14
N VAL A 154 16.67 -2.84 14.25
CA VAL A 154 15.38 -2.23 14.58
C VAL A 154 15.60 -0.76 14.92
N LEU A 155 14.90 0.13 14.23
CA LEU A 155 14.78 1.54 14.58
C LEU A 155 13.34 1.85 14.96
N ARG A 156 13.13 2.43 16.14
CA ARG A 156 11.79 2.87 16.55
C ARG A 156 11.76 4.15 17.35
N GLY A 157 10.65 4.89 17.22
CA GLY A 157 10.35 6.04 18.09
C GLY A 157 11.25 7.26 17.92
N VAL A 158 11.85 7.44 16.73
CA VAL A 158 12.71 8.59 16.42
C VAL A 158 12.16 9.41 15.25
N SER A 159 12.47 10.70 15.23
CA SER A 159 12.33 11.53 14.04
C SER A 159 13.68 11.65 13.32
N LEU A 160 13.69 11.55 11.99
CA LEU A 160 14.85 11.66 11.12
C LEU A 160 14.70 12.92 10.26
N LEU A 161 15.56 13.92 10.45
CA LEU A 161 15.57 15.16 9.67
C LEU A 161 16.86 15.30 8.88
N GLY A 162 16.75 15.88 7.69
CA GLY A 162 17.88 16.09 6.79
C GLY A 162 17.69 17.28 5.87
N VAL A 163 18.74 17.53 5.07
CA VAL A 163 18.65 18.30 3.83
C VAL A 163 18.80 17.31 2.67
N PRO A 164 18.03 17.42 1.58
CA PRO A 164 18.03 16.40 0.53
C PRO A 164 19.39 16.19 -0.13
N ARG A 165 20.13 17.29 -0.29
CA ARG A 165 21.45 17.33 -0.92
C ARG A 165 22.49 17.87 0.06
N VAL A 166 23.61 17.18 0.18
CA VAL A 166 24.73 17.50 1.09
C VAL A 166 26.06 17.58 0.32
N GLY A 167 27.13 17.94 1.04
CA GLY A 167 28.46 18.14 0.48
C GLY A 167 28.66 19.56 -0.10
N PRO A 168 29.89 19.90 -0.51
CA PRO A 168 30.25 21.26 -0.93
C PRO A 168 29.48 21.74 -2.17
N ASP A 169 29.16 20.82 -3.09
CA ASP A 169 28.47 21.13 -4.35
C ASP A 169 26.99 20.71 -4.34
N ALA A 170 26.45 20.33 -3.16
CA ALA A 170 25.11 19.75 -3.04
C ALA A 170 24.86 18.56 -4.00
N GLY A 171 25.90 17.79 -4.30
CA GLY A 171 25.87 16.66 -5.24
C GLY A 171 25.60 15.30 -4.60
N VAL A 172 25.56 15.23 -3.26
CA VAL A 172 25.39 13.97 -2.51
C VAL A 172 23.96 13.87 -2.02
N ALA A 173 23.25 12.80 -2.37
CA ALA A 173 21.91 12.51 -1.88
C ALA A 173 21.98 11.95 -0.46
N LEU A 174 21.24 12.56 0.49
CA LEU A 174 21.13 12.06 1.85
C LEU A 174 19.91 11.14 1.98
N TYR A 175 20.09 9.95 2.55
CA TYR A 175 19.04 8.98 2.84
C TYR A 175 18.75 8.95 4.35
N GLY A 176 17.51 8.71 4.76
CA GLY A 176 17.17 8.56 6.17
C GLY A 176 17.84 7.31 6.76
N VAL A 177 17.49 6.14 6.22
CA VAL A 177 18.12 4.86 6.55
C VAL A 177 18.52 4.14 5.27
N ALA A 178 19.76 3.66 5.18
CA ALA A 178 20.24 2.90 4.02
C ALA A 178 20.64 1.47 4.43
N PHE A 179 20.08 0.46 3.77
CA PHE A 179 20.44 -0.94 3.91
C PHE A 179 21.35 -1.36 2.76
N ALA A 180 22.48 -1.98 3.08
CA ALA A 180 23.47 -2.37 2.09
C ALA A 180 23.96 -3.80 2.31
N LYS A 181 24.38 -4.47 1.23
CA LYS A 181 25.05 -5.78 1.27
C LYS A 181 24.25 -6.86 1.99
N GLY A 182 22.98 -7.01 1.59
CA GLY A 182 22.08 -8.01 2.16
C GLY A 182 21.67 -7.75 3.61
N ALA A 183 21.78 -6.49 4.06
CA ALA A 183 21.27 -6.06 5.35
C ALA A 183 19.73 -6.16 5.39
N SER A 184 19.18 -6.35 6.58
CA SER A 184 17.74 -6.38 6.82
C SER A 184 17.38 -5.81 8.18
N GLY A 185 16.15 -5.35 8.32
CA GLY A 185 15.69 -4.75 9.57
C GLY A 185 14.28 -4.20 9.50
N ARG A 186 13.95 -3.45 10.55
CA ARG A 186 12.63 -2.94 10.81
C ARG A 186 12.68 -1.47 11.20
N ILE A 187 11.87 -0.65 10.54
CA ILE A 187 11.68 0.77 10.83
C ILE A 187 10.21 0.96 11.24
N SER A 188 9.94 1.26 12.52
CA SER A 188 8.57 1.31 13.05
C SER A 188 8.36 2.45 14.04
N GLY A 189 7.23 3.13 14.00
CA GLY A 189 6.93 4.24 14.90
C GLY A 189 7.86 5.45 14.71
N CYS A 190 8.46 5.60 13.52
CA CYS A 190 9.41 6.66 13.18
C CYS A 190 8.75 7.74 12.32
N TRP A 191 9.22 8.98 12.46
CA TRP A 191 8.85 10.08 11.57
C TRP A 191 10.04 10.45 10.70
N ILE A 192 9.94 10.37 9.39
CA ILE A 192 11.02 10.69 8.45
C ILE A 192 10.62 11.94 7.67
N GLY A 193 11.44 12.98 7.79
CA GLY A 193 11.24 14.28 7.17
C GLY A 193 10.24 15.21 7.86
N LEU A 194 9.70 14.82 9.02
CA LEU A 194 8.83 15.63 9.86
C LEU A 194 9.37 15.77 11.28
N HIS A 195 9.49 17.01 11.75
CA HIS A 195 9.84 17.29 13.13
C HIS A 195 8.68 16.93 14.08
N PRO A 196 8.93 16.53 15.33
CA PRO A 196 7.87 16.20 16.30
C PRO A 196 6.91 17.34 16.67
N ASP A 197 7.11 18.56 16.14
CA ASP A 197 6.11 19.64 16.22
C ASP A 197 4.91 19.44 15.27
N GLY A 198 4.99 18.49 14.34
CA GLY A 198 3.94 18.16 13.38
C GLY A 198 3.80 19.14 12.22
N ALA A 199 4.75 20.06 12.03
CA ALA A 199 4.68 21.11 11.01
C ALA A 199 6.00 21.38 10.28
N THR A 200 7.16 21.24 10.94
CA THR A 200 8.46 21.53 10.31
C THR A 200 8.88 20.36 9.42
N LEU A 201 8.85 20.59 8.11
CA LEU A 201 9.31 19.64 7.09
C LEU A 201 10.81 19.82 6.82
N ALA A 202 11.56 18.73 6.88
CA ALA A 202 12.98 18.69 6.53
C ALA A 202 13.40 17.25 6.21
N GLY A 203 13.02 16.76 5.03
CA GLY A 203 13.32 15.40 4.61
C GLY A 203 14.73 15.21 4.04
N PRO A 204 15.30 14.01 4.22
CA PRO A 204 16.36 13.51 3.34
C PRO A 204 15.83 13.40 1.90
N ALA A 205 16.71 13.21 0.92
CA ALA A 205 16.29 12.98 -0.47
C ALA A 205 15.45 11.70 -0.59
N TYR A 206 15.84 10.65 0.15
CA TYR A 206 15.13 9.38 0.20
C TYR A 206 14.92 8.94 1.65
N GLY A 207 13.80 8.29 1.94
CA GLY A 207 13.46 7.90 3.31
C GLY A 207 14.22 6.66 3.78
N VAL A 208 13.80 5.50 3.29
CA VAL A 208 14.42 4.20 3.54
C VAL A 208 14.88 3.63 2.19
N ALA A 209 16.19 3.44 2.02
CA ALA A 209 16.79 2.96 0.79
C ALA A 209 17.49 1.62 1.00
N GLY A 210 17.51 0.77 -0.03
CA GLY A 210 18.31 -0.45 -0.02
C GLY A 210 18.56 -0.99 -1.42
N PHE A 211 19.82 -1.09 -1.80
CA PHE A 211 20.23 -1.55 -3.13
C PHE A 211 21.00 -2.87 -3.03
N ARG A 212 20.88 -3.70 -4.08
CA ARG A 212 21.57 -4.98 -4.10
C ARG A 212 23.08 -4.80 -4.23
N TYR A 213 23.81 -5.65 -3.53
CA TYR A 213 25.25 -5.76 -3.72
C TYR A 213 25.54 -6.86 -4.75
N ARG A 214 26.44 -6.62 -5.70
CA ARG A 214 26.81 -7.58 -6.74
C ARG A 214 28.28 -7.95 -6.60
N VAL A 215 28.53 -9.24 -6.45
CA VAL A 215 29.88 -9.80 -6.55
C VAL A 215 30.21 -9.94 -8.03
N ARG A 216 31.37 -9.45 -8.45
CA ARG A 216 31.80 -9.50 -9.85
C ARG A 216 33.14 -10.22 -10.04
N ASP A 217 33.25 -10.94 -11.15
CA ASP A 217 34.50 -11.58 -11.55
C ASP A 217 35.54 -10.58 -12.11
N GLU A 218 36.69 -11.07 -12.55
CA GLU A 218 37.78 -10.25 -13.10
C GLU A 218 37.40 -9.51 -14.40
N PHE A 219 36.34 -9.94 -15.08
CA PHE A 219 35.81 -9.33 -16.31
C PHE A 219 34.64 -8.38 -16.04
N GLY A 220 34.21 -8.24 -14.79
CA GLY A 220 33.09 -7.39 -14.39
C GLY A 220 31.71 -8.04 -14.58
N ALA A 221 31.64 -9.37 -14.76
CA ALA A 221 30.36 -10.07 -14.84
C ALA A 221 29.81 -10.36 -13.44
N ASP A 222 28.50 -10.15 -13.25
CA ASP A 222 27.80 -10.47 -12.00
C ASP A 222 27.80 -12.00 -11.77
N VAL A 223 28.40 -12.46 -10.67
CA VAL A 223 28.44 -13.88 -10.28
C VAL A 223 27.51 -14.21 -9.11
N GLU A 224 27.23 -13.22 -8.26
CA GLU A 224 26.30 -13.32 -7.13
C GLU A 224 25.64 -11.96 -6.89
N SER A 225 24.39 -11.96 -6.40
CA SER A 225 23.69 -10.76 -5.96
C SER A 225 23.13 -10.97 -4.55
N LEU A 226 23.46 -10.05 -3.64
CA LEU A 226 22.92 -9.98 -2.29
C LEU A 226 21.83 -8.91 -2.26
N LEU A 227 20.58 -9.36 -2.21
CA LEU A 227 19.39 -8.52 -2.19
C LEU A 227 19.05 -8.04 -0.77
N ILE A 228 18.36 -6.90 -0.68
CA ILE A 228 17.84 -6.33 0.57
C ILE A 228 16.50 -6.97 0.88
N ASN A 229 16.54 -8.18 1.44
CA ASN A 229 15.36 -8.98 1.71
C ASN A 229 14.76 -8.70 3.10
N ASP A 230 13.46 -8.97 3.23
CA ASP A 230 12.74 -9.05 4.50
C ASP A 230 12.80 -7.76 5.35
N VAL A 231 12.88 -6.60 4.69
CA VAL A 231 12.79 -5.29 5.36
C VAL A 231 11.33 -5.00 5.71
N VAL A 232 11.11 -4.60 6.96
CA VAL A 232 9.80 -4.19 7.47
C VAL A 232 9.76 -2.67 7.69
N ILE A 233 8.79 -2.00 7.10
CA ILE A 233 8.53 -0.57 7.28
C ILE A 233 7.11 -0.44 7.81
N GLY A 234 7.03 -0.22 9.13
CA GLY A 234 5.80 -0.07 9.88
C GLY A 234 5.41 -1.35 10.62
N VAL A 235 4.17 -1.83 10.45
CA VAL A 235 3.58 -2.96 11.20
C VAL A 235 4.15 -4.30 10.73
N PRO A 236 4.87 -5.07 11.58
CA PRO A 236 5.28 -6.43 11.26
C PRO A 236 4.10 -7.39 11.35
N ARG A 237 4.24 -8.57 10.71
CA ARG A 237 3.23 -9.65 10.74
C ARG A 237 2.80 -10.03 12.16
N ASP A 238 3.75 -10.11 13.08
CA ASP A 238 3.55 -10.59 14.45
C ASP A 238 3.37 -9.45 15.47
N ALA A 239 2.96 -8.26 15.02
CA ALA A 239 2.78 -7.11 15.90
C ALA A 239 1.79 -7.42 17.03
N THR A 240 2.24 -7.24 18.28
CA THR A 240 1.37 -7.33 19.46
C THR A 240 0.72 -5.99 19.81
N ASN A 241 1.21 -4.90 19.21
CA ASN A 241 0.68 -3.55 19.34
C ASN A 241 0.88 -2.78 18.01
N ALA A 242 0.17 -3.18 16.97
CA ALA A 242 0.31 -2.60 15.63
C ALA A 242 0.23 -1.05 15.59
N PRO A 243 -0.68 -0.38 16.34
CA PRO A 243 -0.71 1.09 16.38
C PRO A 243 0.62 1.75 16.76
N ALA A 244 1.45 1.11 17.59
CA ALA A 244 2.73 1.68 18.01
C ALA A 244 3.78 1.77 16.89
N ASP A 245 3.54 1.03 15.81
CA ASP A 245 4.50 0.80 14.75
C ASP A 245 4.30 1.72 13.54
N PHE A 246 3.27 2.58 13.58
CA PHE A 246 2.97 3.44 12.44
C PHE A 246 4.05 4.49 12.19
N ASN A 247 4.55 4.53 10.96
CA ASN A 247 5.49 5.57 10.54
C ASN A 247 4.75 6.74 9.87
N VAL A 248 5.41 7.90 9.88
CA VAL A 248 5.03 9.06 9.08
C VAL A 248 6.23 9.43 8.21
N LEU A 249 6.09 9.28 6.90
CA LEU A 249 7.13 9.59 5.91
C LEU A 249 6.63 10.75 5.05
N VAL A 250 7.09 11.97 5.35
CA VAL A 250 6.58 13.19 4.72
C VAL A 250 7.71 14.22 4.61
N GLY A 251 7.64 15.10 3.60
CA GLY A 251 8.71 16.07 3.37
C GLY A 251 9.94 15.50 2.65
N ILE A 252 9.83 14.29 2.10
CA ILE A 252 10.88 13.60 1.33
C ILE A 252 10.64 13.90 -0.16
N PRO A 253 11.54 14.61 -0.85
CA PRO A 253 11.32 15.06 -2.23
C PRO A 253 11.60 14.00 -3.29
N GLY A 254 12.42 13.00 -2.99
CA GLY A 254 12.64 11.82 -3.85
C GLY A 254 11.70 10.70 -3.44
N ILE A 255 12.25 9.50 -3.19
CA ILE A 255 11.45 8.32 -2.86
C ILE A 255 11.46 8.06 -1.34
N PRO A 256 10.30 8.03 -0.67
CA PRO A 256 10.20 7.62 0.72
C PRO A 256 10.69 6.20 1.01
N VAL A 257 10.45 5.24 0.10
CA VAL A 257 10.95 3.86 0.23
C VAL A 257 11.44 3.35 -1.12
N ILE A 258 12.70 2.94 -1.21
CA ILE A 258 13.25 2.22 -2.37
C ILE A 258 14.00 0.98 -1.90
N LEU A 259 13.62 -0.21 -2.37
CA LEU A 259 14.23 -1.47 -1.96
C LEU A 259 14.45 -2.41 -3.16
N GLU A 260 15.65 -2.94 -3.31
CA GLU A 260 15.97 -4.03 -4.22
C GLU A 260 16.03 -5.37 -3.49
N GLY A 261 14.91 -6.10 -3.48
CA GLY A 261 14.84 -7.43 -2.86
C GLY A 261 13.43 -7.96 -2.65
N HIS A 262 13.37 -9.10 -1.97
CA HIS A 262 12.17 -9.89 -1.75
C HIS A 262 11.60 -9.69 -0.33
N GLY A 263 10.32 -9.98 -0.14
CA GLY A 263 9.72 -10.11 1.19
C GLY A 263 9.57 -8.79 1.96
N ALA A 264 9.64 -7.64 1.27
CA ALA A 264 9.41 -6.36 1.90
C ALA A 264 7.96 -6.28 2.46
N ARG A 265 7.81 -5.83 3.70
CA ARG A 265 6.50 -5.53 4.30
C ARG A 265 6.41 -4.05 4.60
N ILE A 266 5.50 -3.37 3.94
CA ILE A 266 5.28 -1.93 4.07
C ILE A 266 3.82 -1.74 4.50
N ALA A 267 3.59 -1.60 5.81
CA ALA A 267 2.26 -1.62 6.40
C ALA A 267 2.11 -0.59 7.52
N GLY A 268 0.95 0.06 7.64
CA GLY A 268 0.64 1.01 8.71
C GLY A 268 1.39 2.34 8.60
N ASN A 269 1.62 2.86 7.39
CA ASN A 269 2.39 4.08 7.18
C ASN A 269 1.55 5.23 6.60
N PHE A 270 1.95 6.46 6.91
CA PHE A 270 1.51 7.67 6.22
C PHE A 270 2.61 8.12 5.25
N PHE A 271 2.31 8.20 3.97
CA PHE A 271 3.23 8.62 2.90
C PHE A 271 2.78 9.95 2.31
N GLY A 272 3.59 11.01 2.44
CA GLY A 272 3.22 12.34 1.95
C GLY A 272 1.99 12.93 2.65
N VAL A 273 1.59 12.40 3.82
CA VAL A 273 0.39 12.81 4.56
C VAL A 273 0.81 13.17 5.98
N LEU A 274 0.33 14.31 6.48
CA LEU A 274 0.61 14.75 7.84
C LEU A 274 -0.04 13.82 8.88
N PRO A 275 0.44 13.82 10.14
CA PRO A 275 -0.06 12.94 11.19
C PRO A 275 -1.56 13.02 11.47
N ASP A 276 -2.25 14.09 11.07
CA ASP A 276 -3.72 14.18 11.17
C ASP A 276 -4.47 13.29 10.16
N GLY A 277 -3.78 12.80 9.12
CA GLY A 277 -4.34 11.95 8.09
C GLY A 277 -5.26 12.64 7.07
N LEU A 278 -5.42 13.97 7.15
CA LEU A 278 -6.37 14.76 6.37
C LEU A 278 -5.70 15.85 5.53
N ARG A 279 -4.39 16.04 5.67
CA ARG A 279 -3.61 16.99 4.86
C ARG A 279 -2.43 16.28 4.22
N ASP A 280 -2.36 16.30 2.90
CA ASP A 280 -1.18 15.87 2.16
C ASP A 280 -0.13 17.00 2.05
N VAL A 281 1.09 16.59 1.75
CA VAL A 281 2.22 17.46 1.42
C VAL A 281 2.70 17.06 0.04
N ASN A 282 2.33 17.88 -0.95
CA ASN A 282 2.67 17.65 -2.33
C ASN A 282 3.92 18.47 -2.70
N LEU A 283 5.10 17.89 -2.52
CA LEU A 283 6.38 18.57 -2.78
C LEU A 283 6.65 18.78 -4.27
N MET A 284 5.93 18.10 -5.16
CA MET A 284 6.06 18.25 -6.61
C MET A 284 5.62 19.64 -7.07
N LEU A 285 4.75 20.30 -6.29
CA LEU A 285 4.34 21.69 -6.51
C LEU A 285 5.37 22.72 -6.02
N ASP A 286 6.44 22.30 -5.32
CA ASP A 286 7.53 23.20 -4.95
C ASP A 286 8.49 23.35 -6.15
N PRO A 287 8.63 24.56 -6.74
CA PRO A 287 9.52 24.77 -7.88
C PRO A 287 10.99 24.46 -7.58
N ALA A 288 11.42 24.49 -6.31
CA ALA A 288 12.78 24.16 -5.92
C ALA A 288 13.04 22.64 -5.91
N LEU A 289 11.99 21.83 -5.92
CA LEU A 289 12.03 20.37 -5.82
C LEU A 289 11.41 19.68 -7.05
N ALA A 290 10.84 20.44 -7.99
CA ALA A 290 10.20 19.92 -9.19
C ALA A 290 11.10 18.93 -9.95
N GLY A 291 10.55 17.76 -10.26
CA GLY A 291 11.23 16.67 -10.95
C GLY A 291 12.12 15.81 -10.05
N SER A 292 12.10 16.02 -8.73
CA SER A 292 12.86 15.17 -7.79
C SER A 292 12.11 13.91 -7.38
N PHE A 293 10.78 13.90 -7.47
CA PHE A 293 9.93 12.81 -6.99
C PHE A 293 9.83 11.69 -8.03
N GLU A 294 10.02 10.44 -7.58
CA GLU A 294 10.06 9.23 -8.43
C GLU A 294 9.07 8.15 -7.93
N GLY A 295 8.15 8.50 -7.02
CA GLY A 295 7.16 7.58 -6.44
C GLY A 295 7.22 7.54 -4.91
N PHE A 296 6.18 7.01 -4.28
CA PHE A 296 6.15 6.81 -2.83
C PHE A 296 6.95 5.57 -2.41
N ILE A 297 6.84 4.51 -3.20
CA ILE A 297 7.51 3.23 -2.97
C ILE A 297 8.03 2.72 -4.32
N GLU A 298 9.31 2.36 -4.36
CA GLU A 298 9.90 1.60 -5.45
C GLU A 298 10.42 0.26 -4.96
N ILE A 299 10.11 -0.82 -5.70
CA ILE A 299 10.60 -2.17 -5.43
C ILE A 299 11.30 -2.72 -6.68
N GLY A 300 12.60 -2.89 -6.57
CA GLY A 300 13.46 -3.33 -7.67
C GLY A 300 13.90 -4.79 -7.57
N ARG A 301 14.28 -5.35 -8.72
CA ARG A 301 15.22 -6.50 -8.82
C ARG A 301 14.86 -7.71 -7.94
N GLY A 302 13.62 -8.18 -8.05
CA GLY A 302 13.14 -9.35 -7.32
C GLY A 302 12.15 -8.97 -6.23
N GLY A 303 11.12 -8.20 -6.53
CA GLY A 303 10.06 -7.82 -5.59
C GLY A 303 9.14 -8.95 -5.13
N ASN A 304 9.55 -10.22 -5.21
CA ASN A 304 8.69 -11.36 -4.84
C ASN A 304 8.27 -11.26 -3.36
N HIS A 305 7.06 -11.72 -3.05
CA HIS A 305 6.52 -11.76 -1.68
C HIS A 305 6.41 -10.39 -0.99
N THR A 306 6.43 -9.29 -1.76
CA THR A 306 6.22 -7.95 -1.24
C THR A 306 4.78 -7.78 -0.78
N VAL A 307 4.58 -7.18 0.39
CA VAL A 307 3.28 -6.77 0.92
C VAL A 307 3.30 -5.27 1.15
N ILE A 308 2.41 -4.54 0.45
CA ILE A 308 2.11 -3.14 0.69
C ILE A 308 0.67 -3.07 1.21
N GLY A 309 0.52 -2.81 2.50
CA GLY A 309 -0.76 -2.80 3.19
C GLY A 309 -1.03 -4.09 3.98
N THR A 310 -2.28 -4.54 4.00
CA THR A 310 -2.68 -5.77 4.71
C THR A 310 -2.31 -7.03 3.94
N ASP A 311 -1.93 -8.10 4.65
CA ASP A 311 -1.78 -9.41 4.03
C ASP A 311 -3.01 -10.32 4.17
N GLY A 312 -4.00 -9.92 4.99
CA GLY A 312 -5.27 -10.63 5.12
C GLY A 312 -5.17 -11.87 5.99
N ASP A 313 -4.19 -11.96 6.89
CA ASP A 313 -3.98 -13.17 7.69
C ASP A 313 -4.88 -13.28 8.94
N GLY A 314 -5.75 -12.28 9.16
CA GLY A 314 -6.68 -12.20 10.28
C GLY A 314 -6.09 -11.53 11.51
N LEU A 315 -4.81 -11.14 11.48
CA LEU A 315 -4.12 -10.45 12.55
C LEU A 315 -3.78 -9.03 12.11
N ASN A 316 -4.17 -8.04 12.93
CA ASN A 316 -3.84 -6.62 12.72
C ASN A 316 -4.27 -5.99 11.38
N ASP A 317 -4.94 -6.69 10.45
CA ASP A 317 -5.28 -6.20 9.11
C ASP A 317 -5.86 -4.77 9.07
N ALA A 318 -6.70 -4.41 10.05
CA ALA A 318 -7.28 -3.07 10.18
C ALA A 318 -6.27 -1.94 10.46
N HIS A 319 -5.04 -2.30 10.84
CA HIS A 319 -3.92 -1.43 11.18
C HIS A 319 -2.79 -1.48 10.14
N GLU A 320 -2.87 -2.35 9.14
CA GLU A 320 -1.78 -2.56 8.18
C GLU A 320 -1.88 -1.71 6.93
N ARG A 321 -3.04 -1.09 6.71
CA ARG A 321 -3.27 -0.09 5.65
C ARG A 321 -2.19 0.99 5.65
N ASN A 322 -1.77 1.41 4.45
CA ASN A 322 -1.05 2.66 4.27
C ASN A 322 -1.98 3.77 3.74
N ILE A 323 -1.65 5.02 4.06
CA ILE A 323 -2.34 6.23 3.60
C ILE A 323 -1.36 7.02 2.73
N PHE A 324 -1.69 7.19 1.45
CA PHE A 324 -0.85 7.89 0.48
C PHE A 324 -1.44 9.25 0.11
N GLY A 325 -0.56 10.25 0.09
CA GLY A 325 -0.82 11.59 -0.44
C GLY A 325 -1.10 11.56 -1.94
N GLY A 326 -1.35 12.73 -2.51
CA GLY A 326 -1.56 12.83 -3.95
C GLY A 326 -0.24 12.88 -4.72
N THR A 327 -0.20 12.24 -5.89
CA THR A 327 0.92 12.25 -6.83
C THR A 327 0.53 13.02 -8.09
N LEU A 328 1.47 13.80 -8.62
CA LEU A 328 1.26 14.63 -9.82
C LEU A 328 2.08 14.12 -11.00
N PRO A 329 1.62 14.32 -12.25
CA PRO A 329 2.35 13.87 -13.43
C PRO A 329 3.63 14.68 -13.66
N PRO A 330 4.57 14.19 -14.52
CA PRO A 330 5.85 14.85 -14.77
C PRO A 330 5.74 16.33 -15.21
N ALA A 331 4.67 16.68 -15.92
CA ALA A 331 4.39 18.07 -16.32
C ALA A 331 4.23 19.05 -15.14
N PHE A 332 4.01 18.52 -13.93
CA PHE A 332 3.88 19.28 -12.68
C PHE A 332 5.02 18.94 -11.69
N GLY A 333 6.15 18.44 -12.19
CA GLY A 333 7.32 18.13 -11.37
C GLY A 333 7.21 16.86 -10.53
N GLY A 334 6.22 15.99 -10.81
CA GLY A 334 6.12 14.68 -10.19
C GLY A 334 6.53 13.54 -11.12
N TYR A 335 5.82 12.42 -11.02
CA TYR A 335 6.15 11.15 -11.67
C TYR A 335 4.91 10.55 -12.33
N ASP A 336 5.04 9.48 -13.11
CA ASP A 336 3.95 8.85 -13.86
C ASP A 336 3.12 7.86 -13.03
N HIS A 337 3.60 7.43 -11.86
CA HIS A 337 2.82 6.60 -10.94
C HIS A 337 3.22 6.78 -9.45
N SER A 338 2.43 6.21 -8.55
CA SER A 338 2.68 6.30 -7.09
C SER A 338 3.53 5.17 -6.54
N LEU A 339 3.45 3.97 -7.13
CA LEU A 339 4.17 2.77 -6.73
C LEU A 339 4.88 2.18 -7.96
N GLU A 340 6.20 2.08 -7.89
CA GLU A 340 7.02 1.52 -8.96
C GLU A 340 7.50 0.12 -8.60
N PHE A 341 7.42 -0.78 -9.57
CA PHE A 341 8.16 -2.04 -9.57
C PHE A 341 9.03 -2.09 -10.81
N TYR A 342 10.33 -2.34 -10.66
CA TYR A 342 11.24 -2.40 -11.81
C TYR A 342 12.14 -3.63 -11.80
N GLY A 343 12.52 -4.09 -12.99
CA GLY A 343 13.46 -5.20 -13.15
C GLY A 343 13.02 -6.50 -12.46
N GLN A 344 11.71 -6.76 -12.42
CA GLN A 344 11.16 -7.97 -11.80
C GLN A 344 11.54 -9.22 -12.59
N SER A 345 11.99 -10.24 -11.87
CA SER A 345 12.27 -11.55 -12.42
C SER A 345 12.23 -12.59 -11.29
N PRO A 346 11.16 -13.40 -11.14
CA PRO A 346 9.90 -13.37 -11.88
C PRO A 346 8.87 -12.33 -11.39
N GLY A 347 8.95 -11.83 -10.14
CA GLY A 347 7.96 -10.90 -9.55
C GLY A 347 6.68 -11.58 -9.04
N THR A 348 6.77 -12.56 -8.14
CA THR A 348 5.62 -13.37 -7.70
C THR A 348 5.08 -12.97 -6.33
N ASN A 349 3.79 -13.25 -6.08
CA ASN A 349 3.13 -13.01 -4.79
C ASN A 349 3.29 -11.55 -4.27
N ILE A 350 3.11 -10.58 -5.17
CA ILE A 350 3.10 -9.16 -4.80
C ILE A 350 1.69 -8.79 -4.37
N VAL A 351 1.54 -8.32 -3.13
CA VAL A 351 0.26 -7.96 -2.51
C VAL A 351 0.22 -6.47 -2.25
N ILE A 352 -0.79 -5.81 -2.80
CA ILE A 352 -1.11 -4.40 -2.57
C ILE A 352 -2.58 -4.37 -2.14
N ALA A 353 -2.84 -4.35 -0.84
CA ALA A 353 -4.20 -4.54 -0.32
C ALA A 353 -4.50 -3.59 0.85
N GLY A 354 -5.74 -3.14 0.90
CA GLY A 354 -6.29 -2.34 1.99
C GLY A 354 -5.75 -0.92 2.06
N ASN A 355 -5.06 -0.40 1.06
CA ASN A 355 -4.44 0.95 1.10
C ASN A 355 -5.39 2.06 0.65
N PHE A 356 -5.12 3.30 1.08
CA PHE A 356 -5.83 4.51 0.63
C PHE A 356 -4.89 5.37 -0.22
N PHE A 357 -5.31 5.68 -1.45
CA PHE A 357 -4.55 6.50 -2.40
C PHE A 357 -5.34 7.74 -2.80
N GLY A 358 -4.71 8.91 -2.70
CA GLY A 358 -5.33 10.19 -3.06
C GLY A 358 -6.50 10.61 -2.14
N VAL A 359 -6.63 9.96 -0.98
CA VAL A 359 -7.72 10.20 -0.03
C VAL A 359 -7.24 10.05 1.41
N GLY A 360 -7.74 10.93 2.29
CA GLY A 360 -7.40 10.94 3.71
C GLY A 360 -8.02 9.79 4.50
N ILE A 361 -7.66 9.70 5.78
CA ILE A 361 -8.07 8.63 6.71
C ILE A 361 -9.59 8.51 6.91
N ASP A 362 -10.36 9.53 6.56
CA ASP A 362 -11.82 9.51 6.61
C ASP A 362 -12.46 8.84 5.38
N GLY A 363 -11.65 8.46 4.39
CA GLY A 363 -12.09 7.89 3.12
C GLY A 363 -12.88 8.86 2.24
N ARG A 364 -12.77 10.18 2.49
CA ARG A 364 -13.58 11.22 1.83
C ARG A 364 -12.79 12.46 1.45
N THR A 365 -11.87 12.91 2.30
CA THR A 365 -11.04 14.09 2.05
C THR A 365 -10.09 13.79 0.90
N ARG A 366 -10.28 14.43 -0.26
CA ARG A 366 -9.48 14.17 -1.47
C ARG A 366 -8.18 14.98 -1.45
N PHE A 367 -7.12 14.35 -1.93
CA PHE A 367 -5.83 14.98 -2.18
C PHE A 367 -5.65 15.29 -3.66
N THR A 368 -4.76 16.23 -3.96
CA THR A 368 -4.45 16.59 -5.35
C THR A 368 -3.64 15.46 -5.99
N ASN A 369 -4.29 14.65 -6.82
CA ASN A 369 -3.76 13.40 -7.36
C ASN A 369 -4.19 13.22 -8.81
N ALA A 370 -3.28 12.81 -9.70
CA ALA A 370 -3.58 12.72 -11.13
C ALA A 370 -2.72 11.71 -11.90
N VAL A 371 -2.35 10.58 -11.27
CA VAL A 371 -1.51 9.55 -11.88
C VAL A 371 -1.96 8.14 -11.51
N PRO A 372 -1.71 7.12 -12.34
CA PRO A 372 -1.81 5.71 -11.98
C PRO A 372 -1.22 5.39 -10.59
N VAL A 373 -1.88 4.48 -9.86
CA VAL A 373 -1.34 4.05 -8.56
C VAL A 373 -0.11 3.17 -8.73
N LEU A 374 -0.16 2.25 -9.69
CA LEU A 374 0.82 1.17 -9.83
C LEU A 374 1.21 1.04 -11.32
N ASN A 375 2.51 0.98 -11.60
CA ASN A 375 2.99 0.67 -12.95
C ASN A 375 2.68 -0.78 -13.34
N ALA A 376 2.84 -1.73 -12.41
CA ALA A 376 2.62 -3.17 -12.59
C ALA A 376 3.55 -3.82 -13.63
N ALA A 377 4.78 -3.31 -13.75
CA ALA A 377 5.76 -3.86 -14.66
C ALA A 377 6.33 -5.20 -14.17
N GLY A 378 6.93 -5.93 -15.10
CA GLY A 378 7.76 -7.07 -14.77
C GLY A 378 7.45 -8.37 -15.50
N GLY A 379 7.44 -8.39 -16.83
CA GLY A 379 7.44 -9.62 -17.63
C GLY A 379 6.33 -10.61 -17.27
N ALA A 380 6.59 -11.53 -16.33
CA ALA A 380 5.66 -12.55 -15.82
C ALA A 380 5.17 -12.31 -14.38
N ALA A 381 5.31 -11.07 -13.87
CA ALA A 381 4.99 -10.71 -12.49
C ALA A 381 3.51 -10.94 -12.15
N GLN A 382 3.23 -11.26 -10.89
CA GLN A 382 1.92 -11.59 -10.35
C GLN A 382 1.57 -10.60 -9.23
N PHE A 383 0.58 -9.74 -9.52
CA PHE A 383 0.09 -8.72 -8.61
C PHE A 383 -1.31 -9.06 -8.11
N ARG A 384 -1.51 -8.98 -6.79
CA ARG A 384 -2.81 -8.89 -6.12
C ARG A 384 -3.02 -7.45 -5.69
N PHE A 385 -3.91 -6.74 -6.37
CA PHE A 385 -4.35 -5.40 -6.01
C PHE A 385 -5.74 -5.50 -5.39
N GLY A 386 -5.85 -5.65 -4.07
CA GLY A 386 -7.12 -5.81 -3.37
C GLY A 386 -7.29 -7.19 -2.72
N SER A 387 -8.54 -7.63 -2.56
CA SER A 387 -8.89 -8.86 -1.84
C SER A 387 -8.62 -10.12 -2.65
N ASN A 388 -8.24 -11.22 -1.97
CA ASN A 388 -8.28 -12.56 -2.59
C ASN A 388 -9.64 -13.25 -2.40
N PHE A 389 -10.50 -12.73 -1.52
CA PHE A 389 -11.78 -13.32 -1.11
C PHE A 389 -11.64 -14.75 -0.59
N ASP A 390 -10.63 -14.98 0.25
CA ASP A 390 -10.44 -16.27 0.90
C ASP A 390 -11.32 -16.47 2.16
N GLY A 391 -12.06 -15.42 2.55
CA GLY A 391 -12.97 -15.41 3.69
C GLY A 391 -12.32 -14.87 4.97
N ILE A 392 -11.06 -14.46 4.92
CA ILE A 392 -10.34 -13.83 6.03
C ILE A 392 -10.09 -12.37 5.66
N SER A 393 -10.64 -11.47 6.48
CA SER A 393 -10.39 -10.02 6.36
C SER A 393 -10.73 -9.37 5.01
N ASP A 394 -11.45 -10.04 4.11
CA ASP A 394 -11.87 -9.55 2.79
C ASP A 394 -12.37 -8.09 2.79
N ALA A 395 -13.14 -7.71 3.81
CA ALA A 395 -13.70 -6.35 3.97
C ALA A 395 -12.64 -5.26 4.21
N LEU A 396 -11.41 -5.63 4.56
CA LEU A 396 -10.28 -4.75 4.84
C LEU A 396 -9.24 -4.74 3.71
N GLU A 397 -9.22 -5.77 2.87
CA GLU A 397 -8.23 -5.94 1.80
C GLU A 397 -8.48 -5.08 0.55
N GLY A 398 -9.70 -4.58 0.35
CA GLY A 398 -10.01 -3.67 -0.77
C GLY A 398 -9.24 -2.34 -0.65
N ASN A 399 -8.48 -1.96 -1.67
CA ASN A 399 -7.90 -0.62 -1.74
C ASN A 399 -8.99 0.43 -2.03
N VAL A 400 -8.75 1.66 -1.59
CA VAL A 400 -9.59 2.83 -1.89
C VAL A 400 -8.74 3.82 -2.69
N VAL A 401 -9.12 4.07 -3.94
CA VAL A 401 -8.34 4.86 -4.89
C VAL A 401 -9.18 6.01 -5.44
N PHE A 402 -8.73 7.23 -5.15
CA PHE A 402 -9.29 8.48 -5.68
C PHE A 402 -8.25 9.17 -6.56
N ASN A 403 -8.65 9.56 -7.76
CA ASN A 403 -7.70 10.09 -8.74
C ASN A 403 -8.29 11.21 -9.60
N TYR A 404 -7.42 11.88 -10.35
CA TYR A 404 -7.72 13.01 -11.23
C TYR A 404 -8.53 14.10 -10.53
N TRP A 405 -8.02 14.54 -9.38
CA TRP A 405 -8.61 15.56 -8.52
C TRP A 405 -7.59 16.69 -8.27
N PRO A 406 -8.01 17.97 -8.28
CA PRO A 406 -9.37 18.48 -8.52
C PRO A 406 -9.74 18.52 -10.02
N PRO A 407 -11.04 18.44 -10.37
CA PRO A 407 -11.51 18.40 -11.75
C PRO A 407 -11.20 19.69 -12.53
N ASP A 408 -11.05 20.83 -11.84
CA ASP A 408 -10.66 22.10 -12.47
C ASP A 408 -9.23 22.07 -13.04
N PHE A 409 -8.39 21.14 -12.58
CA PHE A 409 -7.02 20.95 -13.07
C PHE A 409 -6.88 19.66 -13.90
N PHE A 410 -7.52 18.58 -13.47
CA PHE A 410 -7.32 17.23 -14.03
C PHE A 410 -8.59 16.64 -14.65
N GLY A 411 -9.57 17.48 -14.98
CA GLY A 411 -10.81 17.08 -15.64
C GLY A 411 -10.64 16.81 -17.15
N PRO A 412 -11.77 16.73 -17.89
CA PRO A 412 -11.75 16.39 -19.32
C PRO A 412 -10.85 17.25 -20.20
N GLU A 413 -10.74 18.56 -19.91
CA GLU A 413 -9.86 19.47 -20.65
C GLU A 413 -8.38 19.13 -20.50
N TYR A 414 -7.97 18.57 -19.36
CA TYR A 414 -6.62 18.06 -19.18
C TYR A 414 -6.44 16.74 -19.91
N LEU A 415 -7.36 15.80 -19.70
CA LEU A 415 -7.28 14.44 -20.25
C LEU A 415 -7.29 14.39 -21.78
N VAL A 416 -8.01 15.29 -22.47
CA VAL A 416 -8.05 15.34 -23.94
C VAL A 416 -6.68 15.69 -24.57
N ASN A 417 -5.77 16.27 -23.78
CA ASN A 417 -4.42 16.59 -24.24
C ASN A 417 -3.42 15.44 -24.02
N LEU A 418 -3.83 14.37 -23.35
CA LEU A 418 -2.99 13.19 -23.15
C LEU A 418 -3.12 12.21 -24.31
N ASN A 419 -2.12 11.36 -24.47
CA ASN A 419 -2.18 10.27 -25.45
C ASN A 419 -3.23 9.24 -25.01
N PRO A 420 -4.30 8.98 -25.81
CA PRO A 420 -5.33 8.02 -25.44
C PRO A 420 -4.81 6.59 -25.18
N ALA A 421 -3.69 6.20 -25.80
CA ALA A 421 -3.06 4.89 -25.58
C ALA A 421 -2.43 4.75 -24.19
N GLU A 422 -2.14 5.86 -23.51
CA GLU A 422 -1.53 5.93 -22.17
C GLU A 422 -2.58 6.12 -21.06
N LEU A 423 -3.87 6.21 -21.41
CA LEU A 423 -4.96 6.39 -20.44
C LEU A 423 -5.33 5.08 -19.72
N GLY A 424 -4.35 4.40 -19.12
CA GLY A 424 -4.52 3.16 -18.37
C GLY A 424 -4.53 3.34 -16.85
N PHE A 425 -5.26 2.47 -16.14
CA PHE A 425 -5.21 2.40 -14.67
C PHE A 425 -3.85 1.87 -14.19
N PHE A 426 -3.31 0.85 -14.87
CA PHE A 426 -1.94 0.38 -14.72
C PHE A 426 -1.13 0.80 -15.94
N ASP A 427 -0.05 1.52 -15.69
CA ASP A 427 0.74 2.19 -16.71
C ASP A 427 1.56 1.20 -17.55
N GLU A 428 2.31 0.34 -16.88
CA GLU A 428 3.32 -0.56 -17.47
C GLU A 428 2.95 -2.04 -17.39
N LEU A 429 1.66 -2.37 -17.23
CA LEU A 429 1.22 -3.77 -17.16
C LEU A 429 1.77 -4.59 -18.33
N ASP A 430 2.59 -5.59 -18.03
CA ASP A 430 3.26 -6.41 -19.03
C ASP A 430 2.32 -7.46 -19.63
N ALA A 431 2.49 -7.76 -20.93
CA ALA A 431 1.71 -8.77 -21.63
C ALA A 431 1.82 -10.17 -20.98
N GLY A 432 2.93 -10.48 -20.32
CA GLY A 432 3.13 -11.73 -19.59
C GLY A 432 2.62 -11.71 -18.14
N GLY A 433 2.40 -10.54 -17.53
CA GLY A 433 2.06 -10.38 -16.12
C GLY A 433 0.63 -10.81 -15.80
N ILE A 434 0.32 -11.07 -14.53
CA ILE A 434 -1.01 -11.46 -14.06
C ILE A 434 -1.45 -10.50 -12.97
N LEU A 435 -2.67 -9.99 -13.11
CA LEU A 435 -3.25 -9.05 -12.18
C LEU A 435 -4.61 -9.55 -11.68
N SER A 436 -4.73 -9.66 -10.36
CA SER A 436 -6.01 -9.73 -9.64
C SER A 436 -6.34 -8.37 -9.06
N ALA A 437 -7.55 -7.85 -9.28
CA ALA A 437 -7.95 -6.50 -8.88
C ALA A 437 -9.31 -6.46 -8.15
N ARG A 438 -9.54 -7.40 -7.23
CA ARG A 438 -10.87 -7.67 -6.66
C ARG A 438 -11.16 -6.87 -5.38
N GLY A 439 -12.42 -6.54 -5.15
CA GLY A 439 -12.91 -5.92 -3.90
C GLY A 439 -12.56 -4.45 -3.68
N ASN A 440 -11.90 -3.80 -4.64
CA ASN A 440 -11.47 -2.40 -4.51
C ASN A 440 -12.63 -1.39 -4.64
N THR A 441 -12.35 -0.17 -4.20
CA THR A 441 -13.15 1.04 -4.44
C THR A 441 -12.36 1.99 -5.33
N PHE A 442 -12.86 2.21 -6.54
CA PHE A 442 -12.25 3.11 -7.52
C PHE A 442 -13.15 4.31 -7.79
N VAL A 443 -12.58 5.51 -7.70
CA VAL A 443 -13.27 6.78 -7.98
C VAL A 443 -12.40 7.63 -8.89
N ASN A 444 -12.94 7.92 -10.08
CA ASN A 444 -12.37 8.80 -11.09
C ASN A 444 -10.95 8.43 -11.57
N ASN A 445 -10.66 7.13 -11.69
CA ASN A 445 -9.45 6.65 -12.37
C ASN A 445 -9.66 6.45 -13.88
N LEU A 446 -8.55 6.18 -14.59
CA LEU A 446 -8.48 5.89 -16.03
C LEU A 446 -8.99 4.49 -16.39
N ALA A 447 -8.87 4.13 -17.68
CA ALA A 447 -9.39 2.88 -18.22
C ALA A 447 -8.73 1.65 -17.58
N PHE A 448 -9.58 0.74 -17.09
CA PHE A 448 -9.14 -0.46 -16.40
C PHE A 448 -9.09 -1.69 -17.34
N PRO A 449 -8.08 -2.58 -17.24
CA PRO A 449 -6.86 -2.40 -16.43
C PRO A 449 -5.84 -1.47 -17.11
N ALA A 450 -5.90 -1.37 -18.44
CA ALA A 450 -5.10 -0.47 -19.26
C ALA A 450 -5.98 0.11 -20.37
N SER A 451 -5.50 1.13 -21.08
CA SER A 451 -6.23 1.69 -22.23
C SER A 451 -6.49 0.62 -23.30
N PRO A 452 -7.71 0.51 -23.86
CA PRO A 452 -7.98 -0.37 -24.99
C PRO A 452 -7.26 0.06 -26.27
N LEU A 453 -6.70 1.28 -26.32
CA LEU A 453 -5.93 1.79 -27.45
C LEU A 453 -4.43 1.47 -27.34
N ARG A 454 -3.98 0.90 -26.21
CA ARG A 454 -2.59 0.50 -26.01
C ARG A 454 -2.14 -0.51 -27.08
N ASP A 455 -0.89 -0.38 -27.51
CA ASP A 455 -0.28 -1.18 -28.58
C ASP A 455 -1.14 -1.22 -29.85
N ALA A 456 -1.63 -0.04 -30.26
CA ALA A 456 -2.52 0.15 -31.41
C ALA A 456 -3.78 -0.75 -31.35
N GLY A 457 -4.32 -0.96 -30.14
CA GLY A 457 -5.54 -1.74 -29.90
C GLY A 457 -5.33 -3.24 -29.74
N THR A 458 -4.09 -3.73 -29.74
CA THR A 458 -3.79 -5.17 -29.69
C THR A 458 -3.50 -5.70 -28.29
N PHE A 459 -3.24 -4.79 -27.33
CA PHE A 459 -2.78 -5.17 -25.99
C PHE A 459 -3.77 -6.09 -25.27
N TRP A 460 -5.07 -5.76 -25.23
CA TRP A 460 -6.05 -6.55 -24.48
C TRP A 460 -6.19 -7.99 -25.01
N THR A 461 -6.34 -8.17 -26.34
CA THR A 461 -6.40 -9.51 -26.94
C THR A 461 -5.15 -10.33 -26.62
N GLY A 462 -3.98 -9.71 -26.77
CA GLY A 462 -2.69 -10.34 -26.46
C GLY A 462 -2.49 -10.63 -24.97
N TYR A 463 -3.03 -9.81 -24.07
CA TYR A 463 -2.97 -10.02 -22.63
C TYR A 463 -3.90 -11.15 -22.20
N TYR A 464 -5.17 -11.12 -22.60
CA TYR A 464 -6.18 -12.09 -22.14
C TYR A 464 -6.10 -13.46 -22.80
N GLN A 465 -5.33 -13.63 -23.89
CA GLN A 465 -5.08 -14.95 -24.49
C GLN A 465 -4.53 -15.98 -23.47
N LYS A 466 -3.91 -15.55 -22.37
CA LYS A 466 -3.40 -16.49 -21.35
C LYS A 466 -4.52 -17.21 -20.57
N ALA A 467 -5.70 -16.60 -20.50
CA ALA A 467 -6.83 -17.12 -19.75
C ALA A 467 -8.02 -17.50 -20.61
N LEU A 468 -8.20 -16.91 -21.79
CA LEU A 468 -9.39 -17.11 -22.62
C LEU A 468 -9.19 -18.13 -23.74
N GLU A 469 -10.26 -18.86 -24.08
CA GLU A 469 -10.28 -19.78 -25.22
C GLU A 469 -10.20 -19.03 -26.56
N ASP A 470 -11.02 -17.98 -26.70
CA ASP A 470 -11.08 -17.14 -27.90
C ASP A 470 -11.20 -15.65 -27.48
N PRO A 471 -10.08 -14.93 -27.32
CA PRO A 471 -10.11 -13.51 -26.97
C PRO A 471 -10.67 -12.61 -28.10
N ASP A 472 -10.71 -13.09 -29.35
CA ASP A 472 -11.26 -12.32 -30.48
C ASP A 472 -12.80 -12.35 -30.50
N ALA A 473 -13.42 -13.36 -29.87
CA ALA A 473 -14.87 -13.45 -29.68
C ALA A 473 -15.42 -12.45 -28.65
N GLY A 474 -14.57 -11.89 -27.79
CA GLY A 474 -14.94 -10.89 -26.79
C GLY A 474 -14.14 -11.01 -25.50
N LEU A 475 -13.88 -9.86 -24.87
CA LEU A 475 -13.03 -9.74 -23.68
C LEU A 475 -13.78 -9.29 -22.43
N LEU A 476 -14.95 -8.66 -22.61
CA LEU A 476 -15.73 -8.09 -21.52
C LEU A 476 -16.81 -9.08 -21.08
N PRO A 477 -17.08 -9.18 -19.77
CA PRO A 477 -18.35 -9.72 -19.30
C PRO A 477 -19.50 -8.80 -19.73
N VAL A 478 -20.70 -9.37 -19.88
CA VAL A 478 -21.90 -8.67 -20.37
C VAL A 478 -23.05 -8.88 -19.40
N ILE A 479 -23.75 -7.80 -19.05
CA ILE A 479 -25.01 -7.86 -18.31
C ILE A 479 -26.16 -7.89 -19.31
N ALA A 480 -27.02 -8.90 -19.22
CA ALA A 480 -28.16 -9.06 -20.12
C ALA A 480 -29.24 -8.01 -19.85
N PRO A 481 -29.93 -7.49 -20.90
CA PRO A 481 -30.96 -6.44 -20.75
C PRO A 481 -32.18 -6.81 -19.89
N ASP A 482 -32.43 -8.10 -19.66
CA ASP A 482 -33.50 -8.60 -18.80
C ASP A 482 -33.08 -8.76 -17.33
N SER A 483 -31.86 -8.33 -16.97
CA SER A 483 -31.40 -8.27 -15.59
C SER A 483 -32.22 -7.26 -14.76
N THR A 484 -32.36 -7.57 -13.48
CA THR A 484 -33.09 -6.77 -12.49
C THR A 484 -32.25 -6.64 -11.22
N ALA A 485 -32.67 -5.81 -10.27
CA ALA A 485 -31.99 -5.71 -8.98
C ALA A 485 -32.18 -6.95 -8.07
N LEU A 486 -32.93 -7.97 -8.53
CA LEU A 486 -33.09 -9.27 -7.84
C LEU A 486 -32.40 -10.42 -8.59
N ARG A 487 -32.26 -10.32 -9.92
CA ARG A 487 -31.70 -11.36 -10.78
C ARG A 487 -30.70 -10.75 -11.75
N LEU A 488 -29.46 -11.17 -11.69
CA LEU A 488 -28.41 -10.73 -12.60
C LEU A 488 -28.15 -11.83 -13.62
N ARG A 489 -28.34 -11.50 -14.90
CA ARG A 489 -28.14 -12.41 -16.02
C ARG A 489 -27.08 -11.87 -16.95
N GLY A 490 -26.40 -12.75 -17.67
CA GLY A 490 -25.37 -12.30 -18.58
C GLY A 490 -24.42 -13.40 -19.02
N THR A 491 -23.30 -12.96 -19.58
CA THR A 491 -22.25 -13.84 -20.07
C THR A 491 -20.87 -13.36 -19.63
N VAL A 492 -19.94 -14.31 -19.55
CA VAL A 492 -18.51 -14.06 -19.39
C VAL A 492 -17.75 -14.77 -20.51
N PRO A 493 -16.65 -14.20 -21.02
CA PRO A 493 -15.78 -14.92 -21.96
C PRO A 493 -15.33 -16.27 -21.40
N LEU A 494 -15.27 -17.28 -22.27
CA LEU A 494 -14.89 -18.63 -21.86
C LEU A 494 -13.40 -18.69 -21.52
N ALA A 495 -13.11 -19.07 -20.27
CA ALA A 495 -11.75 -19.31 -19.82
C ALA A 495 -11.20 -20.61 -20.44
N ARG A 496 -9.89 -20.83 -20.41
CA ARG A 496 -9.30 -22.14 -20.72
C ARG A 496 -9.43 -23.04 -19.51
N ALA A 497 -10.41 -23.95 -19.53
CA ALA A 497 -10.82 -24.71 -18.34
C ALA A 497 -9.70 -25.58 -17.71
N ALA A 498 -8.67 -25.92 -18.47
CA ALA A 498 -7.54 -26.73 -17.98
C ALA A 498 -6.61 -25.92 -17.06
N GLU A 499 -6.37 -24.64 -17.37
CA GLU A 499 -5.52 -23.74 -16.59
C GLU A 499 -6.31 -22.86 -15.62
N TRP A 500 -7.55 -22.50 -15.99
CA TRP A 500 -8.43 -21.58 -15.27
C TRP A 500 -9.81 -22.22 -15.06
N PRO A 501 -9.91 -23.22 -14.16
CA PRO A 501 -11.12 -24.02 -14.00
C PRO A 501 -12.29 -23.29 -13.32
N GLU A 502 -12.06 -22.11 -12.72
CA GLU A 502 -13.12 -21.34 -12.06
C GLU A 502 -13.21 -19.92 -12.61
N THR A 503 -14.45 -19.45 -12.82
CA THR A 503 -14.76 -18.06 -13.14
C THR A 503 -15.68 -17.49 -12.07
N HIS A 504 -15.30 -16.34 -11.50
CA HIS A 504 -16.07 -15.61 -10.50
C HIS A 504 -16.49 -14.25 -11.05
N VAL A 505 -17.75 -13.87 -10.88
CA VAL A 505 -18.32 -12.59 -11.28
C VAL A 505 -18.40 -11.69 -10.06
N ASP A 506 -17.56 -10.67 -10.02
CA ASP A 506 -17.61 -9.64 -8.99
C ASP A 506 -18.56 -8.53 -9.43
N ILE A 507 -19.45 -8.09 -8.54
CA ILE A 507 -20.50 -7.11 -8.81
C ILE A 507 -20.19 -5.81 -8.07
N TYR A 508 -20.25 -4.69 -8.79
CA TYR A 508 -19.99 -3.37 -8.22
C TYR A 508 -21.11 -2.39 -8.58
N LEU A 509 -21.33 -1.40 -7.72
CA LEU A 509 -21.90 -0.13 -8.21
C LEU A 509 -20.84 0.54 -9.08
N ALA A 510 -21.25 1.02 -10.25
CA ALA A 510 -20.37 1.72 -11.16
C ALA A 510 -20.01 3.12 -10.62
N ASP A 511 -18.78 3.57 -10.91
CA ASP A 511 -18.29 4.90 -10.58
C ASP A 511 -18.82 5.96 -11.57
N PRO A 512 -19.71 6.88 -11.14
CA PRO A 512 -20.24 7.90 -12.03
C PRO A 512 -19.18 8.93 -12.48
N GLU A 513 -18.10 9.13 -11.71
CA GLU A 513 -17.09 10.15 -12.02
C GLU A 513 -16.19 9.69 -13.18
N GLY A 514 -15.61 8.49 -13.11
CA GLY A 514 -14.82 7.92 -14.21
C GLY A 514 -15.65 7.73 -15.50
N LEU A 515 -16.91 7.32 -15.36
CA LEU A 515 -17.85 7.27 -16.47
C LEU A 515 -18.04 8.64 -17.13
N ALA A 516 -18.22 9.71 -16.35
CA ALA A 516 -18.39 11.06 -16.88
C ALA A 516 -17.09 11.59 -17.51
N ALA A 517 -15.95 11.41 -16.85
CA ALA A 517 -14.64 11.84 -17.33
C ALA A 517 -14.29 11.17 -18.67
N GLY A 518 -14.44 9.85 -18.77
CA GLY A 518 -14.12 9.11 -19.99
C GLY A 518 -15.08 9.45 -21.16
N ARG A 519 -16.39 9.58 -20.91
CA ARG A 519 -17.35 9.96 -21.96
C ARG A 519 -17.07 11.33 -22.55
N ALA A 520 -16.57 12.26 -21.76
CA ALA A 520 -16.21 13.59 -22.23
C ALA A 520 -15.05 13.59 -23.23
N LEU A 521 -14.30 12.49 -23.35
CA LEU A 521 -13.24 12.32 -24.34
C LEU A 521 -13.74 11.79 -25.69
N GLU A 522 -15.00 11.32 -25.75
CA GLU A 522 -15.64 10.81 -26.98
C GLU A 522 -14.82 9.71 -27.72
N LEU A 523 -14.07 8.89 -26.96
CA LEU A 523 -13.28 7.78 -27.52
C LEU A 523 -14.21 6.64 -27.97
N PRO A 524 -14.20 6.23 -29.25
CA PRO A 524 -15.08 5.17 -29.77
C PRO A 524 -14.92 3.82 -29.06
N GLU A 525 -13.72 3.51 -28.58
CA GLU A 525 -13.37 2.27 -27.89
C GLU A 525 -13.87 2.24 -26.43
N LEU A 526 -14.26 3.40 -25.87
CA LEU A 526 -14.76 3.56 -24.51
C LEU A 526 -16.09 4.34 -24.51
N PRO A 527 -17.15 3.83 -25.17
CA PRO A 527 -18.39 4.57 -25.35
C PRO A 527 -19.10 4.90 -24.03
N ASP A 528 -18.87 4.10 -22.99
CA ASP A 528 -19.43 4.31 -21.65
C ASP A 528 -18.53 5.16 -20.73
N GLY A 529 -17.32 5.52 -21.18
CA GLY A 529 -16.28 6.19 -20.39
C GLY A 529 -15.38 5.22 -19.63
N PHE A 530 -14.70 5.68 -18.57
CA PHE A 530 -13.82 4.84 -17.75
C PHE A 530 -14.66 4.04 -16.76
N VAL A 531 -15.15 2.88 -17.19
CA VAL A 531 -15.98 2.01 -16.35
C VAL A 531 -15.14 1.35 -15.27
N GLN A 532 -15.58 1.51 -14.01
CA GLN A 532 -14.93 0.93 -12.84
C GLN A 532 -15.91 0.82 -11.66
N GLY A 533 -15.53 0.05 -10.64
CA GLY A 533 -16.35 -0.19 -9.45
C GLY A 533 -16.07 0.79 -8.31
N ARG A 534 -17.08 1.62 -7.94
CA ARG A 534 -16.99 2.50 -6.76
C ARG A 534 -17.35 1.82 -5.45
N LYS A 535 -18.02 0.67 -5.51
CA LYS A 535 -18.45 -0.08 -4.32
C LYS A 535 -18.66 -1.53 -4.70
N PHE A 536 -17.88 -2.42 -4.12
CA PHE A 536 -18.09 -3.86 -4.20
C PHE A 536 -19.42 -4.24 -3.51
N LEU A 537 -20.17 -5.14 -4.15
CA LEU A 537 -21.46 -5.62 -3.66
C LEU A 537 -21.40 -7.10 -3.29
N GLY A 538 -20.74 -7.92 -4.09
CA GLY A 538 -20.62 -9.36 -3.85
C GLY A 538 -19.98 -10.09 -5.03
N THR A 539 -19.68 -11.36 -4.81
CA THR A 539 -19.11 -12.27 -5.82
C THR A 539 -20.01 -13.49 -6.00
N PHE A 540 -20.16 -13.94 -7.23
CA PHE A 540 -20.90 -15.16 -7.59
C PHE A 540 -20.04 -16.01 -8.51
N ARG A 541 -20.12 -17.34 -8.38
CA ARG A 541 -19.35 -18.26 -9.21
C ARG A 541 -20.19 -18.72 -10.41
N ASP A 542 -19.65 -18.58 -11.62
CA ASP A 542 -20.22 -19.15 -12.85
C ASP A 542 -20.34 -20.67 -12.71
N ASN A 543 -21.52 -21.21 -13.06
CA ASN A 543 -21.90 -22.60 -12.83
C ASN A 543 -21.72 -23.08 -11.37
N GLY A 544 -21.74 -22.12 -10.43
CA GLY A 544 -21.73 -22.39 -9.00
C GLY A 544 -23.13 -22.67 -8.45
N PRO A 545 -23.27 -22.94 -7.15
CA PRO A 545 -24.57 -23.26 -6.53
C PRO A 545 -25.62 -22.15 -6.61
N ALA A 546 -25.17 -20.90 -6.78
CA ALA A 546 -26.03 -19.72 -6.88
C ALA A 546 -26.39 -19.36 -8.33
N ASP A 547 -25.91 -20.14 -9.30
CA ASP A 547 -26.16 -19.94 -10.72
C ASP A 547 -27.29 -20.87 -11.21
N ALA A 548 -28.35 -20.27 -11.75
CA ALA A 548 -29.45 -21.04 -12.32
C ALA A 548 -29.23 -21.39 -13.80
N ASP A 549 -28.23 -20.79 -14.46
CA ASP A 549 -27.84 -21.15 -15.83
C ASP A 549 -26.64 -22.12 -15.76
N PRO A 550 -26.81 -23.40 -16.12
CA PRO A 550 -25.73 -24.38 -16.04
C PRO A 550 -24.80 -24.34 -17.26
N GLU A 551 -25.09 -23.50 -18.26
CA GLU A 551 -24.24 -23.36 -19.44
C GLU A 551 -22.99 -22.54 -19.10
N ARG A 552 -21.82 -23.08 -19.42
CA ARG A 552 -20.55 -22.43 -19.11
C ARG A 552 -20.46 -21.07 -19.79
N GLY A 553 -20.01 -20.06 -19.05
CA GLY A 553 -19.90 -18.70 -19.56
C GLY A 553 -21.23 -17.93 -19.63
N ARG A 554 -22.31 -18.52 -19.11
CA ARG A 554 -23.62 -17.87 -18.96
C ARG A 554 -24.06 -17.99 -17.51
N PHE A 555 -24.65 -16.92 -16.97
CA PHE A 555 -25.09 -16.91 -15.59
C PHE A 555 -26.51 -16.36 -15.43
N ASP A 556 -27.23 -16.86 -14.42
CA ASP A 556 -28.48 -16.32 -13.89
C ASP A 556 -28.47 -16.38 -12.35
N PHE A 557 -27.86 -15.36 -11.73
CA PHE A 557 -27.65 -15.26 -10.30
C PHE A 557 -28.85 -14.67 -9.56
N ASP A 558 -29.20 -15.24 -8.41
CA ASP A 558 -30.04 -14.55 -7.42
C ASP A 558 -29.21 -13.55 -6.62
N ILE A 559 -29.43 -12.27 -6.89
CA ILE A 559 -28.73 -11.16 -6.25
C ILE A 559 -29.60 -10.43 -5.22
N THR A 560 -30.74 -11.01 -4.84
CA THR A 560 -31.65 -10.42 -3.83
C THR A 560 -30.94 -10.12 -2.51
N SER A 561 -29.95 -10.95 -2.13
CA SER A 561 -29.14 -10.77 -0.92
C SER A 561 -28.29 -9.50 -0.92
N LEU A 562 -27.99 -8.92 -2.11
CA LEU A 562 -27.26 -7.66 -2.23
C LEU A 562 -28.10 -6.45 -1.79
N GLY A 563 -29.42 -6.62 -1.64
CA GLY A 563 -30.32 -5.57 -1.17
C GLY A 563 -30.46 -4.38 -2.12
N LEU A 564 -30.20 -4.58 -3.42
CA LEU A 564 -30.37 -3.55 -4.44
C LEU A 564 -31.87 -3.29 -4.69
N VAL A 565 -32.25 -2.02 -4.67
CA VAL A 565 -33.59 -1.56 -5.12
C VAL A 565 -33.48 -1.11 -6.58
N GLU A 566 -32.54 -0.20 -6.81
CA GLU A 566 -32.06 0.23 -8.11
C GLU A 566 -30.57 0.56 -8.01
N GLY A 567 -29.89 0.61 -9.15
CA GLY A 567 -28.50 1.07 -9.21
C GLY A 567 -27.84 0.82 -10.55
N LEU A 568 -26.89 1.68 -10.89
CA LEU A 568 -25.99 1.46 -12.02
C LEU A 568 -24.91 0.45 -11.60
N VAL A 569 -24.95 -0.73 -12.21
CA VAL A 569 -24.09 -1.88 -11.87
C VAL A 569 -23.13 -2.19 -13.01
N THR A 570 -21.90 -2.54 -12.67
CA THR A 570 -20.91 -3.11 -13.59
C THR A 570 -20.29 -4.36 -12.94
N ILE A 571 -19.75 -5.26 -13.76
CA ILE A 571 -19.17 -6.52 -13.29
C ILE A 571 -17.78 -6.75 -13.87
N THR A 572 -16.97 -7.56 -13.17
CA THR A 572 -15.76 -8.17 -13.72
C THR A 572 -15.87 -9.69 -13.68
N ALA A 573 -15.25 -10.36 -14.65
CA ALA A 573 -14.98 -11.79 -14.61
C ALA A 573 -13.57 -12.01 -14.04
N ASN A 574 -13.44 -12.98 -13.14
CA ASN A 574 -12.22 -13.29 -12.42
C ASN A 574 -11.90 -14.77 -12.62
N TYR A 575 -10.91 -15.02 -13.47
CA TYR A 575 -10.48 -16.36 -13.85
C TYR A 575 -9.47 -16.84 -12.82
N ALA A 576 -9.72 -17.96 -12.16
CA ALA A 576 -8.87 -18.48 -11.10
C ALA A 576 -8.28 -19.85 -11.48
N THR A 577 -7.02 -20.08 -11.10
CA THR A 577 -6.31 -21.34 -11.34
C THR A 577 -6.78 -22.48 -10.42
N GLY A 578 -7.73 -22.20 -9.53
CA GLY A 578 -8.30 -23.12 -8.55
C GLY A 578 -9.29 -22.38 -7.64
N PRO A 579 -9.75 -23.02 -6.54
CA PRO A 579 -10.65 -22.37 -5.60
C PRO A 579 -10.02 -21.11 -5.00
N VAL A 580 -10.73 -19.99 -5.03
CA VAL A 580 -10.24 -18.68 -4.52
C VAL A 580 -9.93 -18.68 -3.02
N THR A 581 -10.54 -19.60 -2.26
CA THR A 581 -10.25 -19.82 -0.83
C THR A 581 -8.93 -20.57 -0.58
N THR A 582 -8.23 -20.98 -1.62
CA THR A 582 -6.96 -21.71 -1.48
C THR A 582 -5.80 -20.71 -1.51
N PRO A 583 -4.91 -20.71 -0.49
CA PRO A 583 -3.72 -19.87 -0.51
C PRO A 583 -2.87 -20.11 -1.76
N GLY A 584 -2.45 -19.02 -2.40
CA GLY A 584 -1.63 -19.06 -3.62
C GLY A 584 -2.42 -19.29 -4.91
N THR A 585 -3.76 -19.36 -4.88
CA THR A 585 -4.57 -19.33 -6.10
C THR A 585 -4.30 -18.02 -6.85
N VAL A 586 -3.94 -18.15 -8.13
CA VAL A 586 -3.71 -17.02 -9.02
C VAL A 586 -5.05 -16.65 -9.66
N VAL A 587 -5.33 -15.35 -9.72
CA VAL A 587 -6.56 -14.81 -10.31
C VAL A 587 -6.21 -13.75 -11.34
N LEU A 588 -6.88 -13.79 -12.48
CA LEU A 588 -6.82 -12.76 -13.52
C LEU A 588 -8.18 -12.05 -13.63
N THR A 589 -8.19 -10.73 -13.42
CA THR A 589 -9.41 -9.90 -13.52
C THR A 589 -9.59 -9.35 -14.95
N SER A 590 -10.80 -9.48 -15.50
CA SER A 590 -11.20 -8.89 -16.80
C SER A 590 -11.33 -7.36 -16.71
N PRO A 591 -11.49 -6.65 -17.85
CA PRO A 591 -12.03 -5.29 -17.82
C PRO A 591 -13.45 -5.30 -17.24
N PHE A 592 -13.92 -4.14 -16.79
CA PHE A 592 -15.30 -3.98 -16.34
C PHE A 592 -16.28 -4.08 -17.52
N SER A 593 -17.46 -4.66 -17.29
CA SER A 593 -18.55 -4.68 -18.27
C SER A 593 -19.08 -3.26 -18.53
N ALA A 594 -19.73 -3.06 -19.68
CA ALA A 594 -20.65 -1.93 -19.84
C ALA A 594 -21.63 -1.86 -18.64
N PRO A 595 -21.88 -0.67 -18.07
CA PRO A 595 -22.73 -0.55 -16.90
C PRO A 595 -24.21 -0.67 -17.27
N MET A 596 -25.00 -1.36 -16.44
CA MET A 596 -26.43 -1.56 -16.60
C MET A 596 -27.20 -0.97 -15.42
N HIS A 597 -28.26 -0.21 -15.69
CA HIS A 597 -29.15 0.26 -14.64
C HIS A 597 -30.15 -0.83 -14.26
N LEU A 598 -29.94 -1.44 -13.09
CA LEU A 598 -30.83 -2.47 -12.57
C LEU A 598 -31.98 -1.82 -11.82
N THR A 599 -33.19 -2.35 -12.00
CA THR A 599 -34.41 -1.91 -11.32
C THR A 599 -35.26 -3.14 -10.94
N GLY A 600 -36.41 -2.93 -10.30
CA GLY A 600 -37.33 -4.03 -9.96
C GLY A 600 -36.93 -4.80 -8.72
N GLY A 601 -35.95 -4.30 -7.96
CA GLY A 601 -35.72 -4.73 -6.58
C GLY A 601 -36.99 -4.48 -5.79
N GLY A 602 -37.50 -5.51 -5.10
CA GLY A 602 -38.52 -5.25 -4.09
C GLY A 602 -37.95 -4.21 -3.15
N ALA A 603 -38.67 -3.11 -2.91
CA ALA A 603 -38.35 -2.25 -1.78
C ALA A 603 -38.45 -3.16 -0.57
N GLY A 604 -37.32 -3.73 -0.14
CA GLY A 604 -37.24 -4.56 1.05
C GLY A 604 -37.92 -3.81 2.19
N GLU A 605 -38.37 -4.53 3.21
CA GLU A 605 -39.00 -3.89 4.37
C GLU A 605 -38.14 -2.67 4.80
N LEU A 606 -38.76 -1.49 4.80
CA LEU A 606 -38.11 -0.29 5.32
C LEU A 606 -37.92 -0.51 6.81
N ARG A 607 -36.72 -0.94 7.16
CA ARG A 607 -36.38 -1.36 8.50
C ARG A 607 -35.00 -0.87 8.84
N PHE A 608 -34.88 -0.23 9.99
CA PHE A 608 -33.57 -0.03 10.61
C PHE A 608 -33.02 -1.39 11.04
N THR A 609 -31.86 -1.75 10.51
CA THR A 609 -31.14 -2.99 10.80
C THR A 609 -30.05 -2.79 11.85
N GLY A 610 -29.60 -1.55 12.05
CA GLY A 610 -28.61 -1.20 13.07
C GLY A 610 -28.86 0.19 13.63
N ILE A 611 -28.88 0.30 14.96
CA ILE A 611 -28.84 1.56 15.70
C ILE A 611 -27.78 1.40 16.78
N ARG A 612 -26.62 2.03 16.62
CA ARG A 612 -25.49 1.89 17.56
C ARG A 612 -24.76 3.19 17.81
N LEU A 613 -24.14 3.31 18.98
CA LEU A 613 -23.25 4.41 19.30
C LEU A 613 -21.84 4.09 18.78
N GLU A 614 -21.24 4.99 18.00
CA GLU A 614 -19.91 4.87 17.40
C GLU A 614 -19.20 6.22 17.50
N ALA A 615 -18.08 6.28 18.21
CA ALA A 615 -17.26 7.49 18.40
C ALA A 615 -18.07 8.76 18.80
N GLY A 616 -19.04 8.63 19.72
CA GLY A 616 -19.89 9.75 20.17
C GLY A 616 -21.02 10.15 19.20
N SER A 617 -21.24 9.38 18.14
CA SER A 617 -22.34 9.53 17.19
C SER A 617 -23.27 8.31 17.21
N VAL A 618 -24.53 8.48 16.84
CA VAL A 618 -25.46 7.39 16.53
C VAL A 618 -25.32 7.04 15.06
N ARG A 619 -25.01 5.78 14.75
CA ARG A 619 -25.05 5.21 13.40
C ARG A 619 -26.38 4.51 13.15
N LEU A 620 -26.97 4.78 12.00
CA LEU A 620 -28.21 4.19 11.51
C LEU A 620 -27.93 3.40 10.24
N ASP A 621 -28.21 2.10 10.27
CA ASP A 621 -28.22 1.23 9.09
C ASP A 621 -29.66 0.79 8.82
N TRP A 622 -30.04 0.72 7.54
CA TRP A 622 -31.36 0.28 7.11
C TRP A 622 -31.34 -0.47 5.78
N THR A 623 -32.44 -1.18 5.53
CA THR A 623 -32.76 -1.87 4.27
C THR A 623 -33.89 -1.18 3.52
N GLY A 624 -34.10 -1.56 2.25
CA GLY A 624 -35.29 -1.19 1.49
C GLY A 624 -35.25 0.15 0.76
N GLY A 625 -34.07 0.80 0.68
CA GLY A 625 -33.85 1.99 -0.16
C GLY A 625 -34.57 3.27 0.27
N GLY A 626 -35.17 3.31 1.47
CA GLY A 626 -35.95 4.47 1.91
C GLY A 626 -35.11 5.72 2.17
N THR A 627 -35.73 6.88 1.97
CA THR A 627 -35.18 8.19 2.35
C THR A 627 -35.22 8.34 3.87
N LEU A 628 -34.06 8.58 4.49
CA LEU A 628 -33.99 8.91 5.90
C LEU A 628 -34.58 10.31 6.13
N GLN A 629 -35.54 10.41 7.06
CA GLN A 629 -36.08 11.68 7.53
C GLN A 629 -35.78 11.87 9.02
N ALA A 630 -35.59 13.13 9.43
CA ALA A 630 -35.39 13.51 10.82
C ALA A 630 -36.47 14.49 11.30
N ALA A 631 -36.75 14.49 12.61
CA ALA A 631 -37.63 15.44 13.27
C ALA A 631 -37.18 15.71 14.72
N ALA A 632 -37.57 16.86 15.25
CA ALA A 632 -37.36 17.19 16.67
C ALA A 632 -38.45 16.59 17.59
N GLN A 633 -39.55 16.10 17.03
CA GLN A 633 -40.67 15.49 17.73
C GLN A 633 -41.11 14.19 17.02
N PRO A 634 -41.66 13.18 17.72
CA PRO A 634 -42.08 11.92 17.09
C PRO A 634 -43.17 12.10 16.02
N VAL A 635 -43.93 13.19 16.10
CA VAL A 635 -45.05 13.48 15.18
C VAL A 635 -44.62 14.35 13.99
N GLY A 636 -43.35 14.78 13.94
CA GLY A 636 -42.85 15.72 12.93
C GLY A 636 -42.87 17.19 13.38
N PRO A 637 -42.66 18.16 12.48
CA PRO A 637 -42.51 17.98 11.03
C PRO A 637 -41.26 17.16 10.68
N TRP A 638 -41.41 16.30 9.66
CA TRP A 638 -40.35 15.43 9.17
C TRP A 638 -39.68 16.06 7.95
N THR A 639 -38.35 16.12 7.97
CA THR A 639 -37.55 16.65 6.87
C THR A 639 -36.57 15.59 6.37
N ASP A 640 -36.41 15.50 5.06
CA ASP A 640 -35.42 14.60 4.44
C ASP A 640 -34.02 14.97 4.92
N VAL A 641 -33.20 13.97 5.22
CA VAL A 641 -31.79 14.15 5.54
C VAL A 641 -31.00 14.09 4.23
N PRO A 642 -30.41 15.20 3.77
CA PRO A 642 -29.74 15.25 2.47
C PRO A 642 -28.59 14.24 2.39
N ALA A 643 -28.50 13.53 1.26
CA ALA A 643 -27.44 12.56 0.95
C ALA A 643 -27.28 11.41 1.98
N ALA A 644 -28.30 11.11 2.77
CA ALA A 644 -28.26 10.01 3.74
C ALA A 644 -28.41 8.65 3.04
N ALA A 645 -27.47 7.73 3.34
CA ALA A 645 -27.51 6.32 2.94
C ALA A 645 -27.30 5.43 4.18
N SER A 646 -27.65 4.14 4.08
CA SER A 646 -27.45 3.16 5.16
C SER A 646 -26.00 3.20 5.67
N GLY A 647 -25.82 3.37 6.97
CA GLY A 647 -24.55 3.74 7.61
C GLY A 647 -24.45 5.23 7.98
N TYR A 648 -25.51 6.01 7.81
CA TYR A 648 -25.57 7.42 8.21
C TYR A 648 -25.26 7.59 9.70
N THR A 649 -24.36 8.53 10.01
CA THR A 649 -24.00 8.88 11.38
C THR A 649 -24.50 10.28 11.74
N THR A 650 -24.95 10.45 12.98
CA THR A 650 -25.37 11.74 13.53
C THR A 650 -24.81 11.91 14.94
N PRO A 651 -24.24 13.08 15.31
CA PRO A 651 -23.69 13.29 16.64
C PRO A 651 -24.72 13.02 17.75
N ALA A 652 -24.33 12.28 18.78
CA ALA A 652 -25.19 11.97 19.93
C ALA A 652 -25.16 13.12 20.96
N MET A 653 -25.48 14.33 20.51
CA MET A 653 -25.41 15.57 21.31
C MET A 653 -26.67 16.43 21.14
N GLY A 654 -27.07 17.13 22.20
CA GLY A 654 -28.21 18.05 22.20
C GLY A 654 -29.55 17.40 22.59
N GLY A 655 -30.66 17.99 22.15
CA GLY A 655 -32.03 17.50 22.42
C GLY A 655 -32.39 16.25 21.60
N ALA A 656 -33.46 15.55 22.00
CA ALA A 656 -33.92 14.35 21.34
C ALA A 656 -34.21 14.59 19.84
N ARG A 657 -33.76 13.66 18.99
CA ARG A 657 -34.05 13.61 17.56
C ARG A 657 -34.69 12.28 17.22
N PHE A 658 -35.63 12.31 16.30
CA PHE A 658 -36.38 11.15 15.82
C PHE A 658 -36.06 10.92 14.36
N PHE A 659 -35.93 9.65 13.98
CA PHE A 659 -35.63 9.24 12.60
C PHE A 659 -36.69 8.28 12.10
N ARG A 660 -37.03 8.38 10.82
CA ARG A 660 -37.88 7.41 10.12
C ARG A 660 -37.39 7.19 8.71
N LEU A 661 -37.81 6.07 8.12
CA LEU A 661 -37.63 5.80 6.71
C LEU A 661 -38.93 6.13 5.98
N ARG A 662 -38.83 6.99 4.98
CA ARG A 662 -39.92 7.25 4.03
C ARG A 662 -39.64 6.48 2.75
N ARG A 663 -40.67 5.87 2.18
CA ARG A 663 -40.60 5.38 0.80
C ARG A 663 -40.41 6.54 -0.17
#